data_AF-A0A3M7GRB1-F1
#
_entry.id   AF-A0A3M7GRB1-F1
#
_cell.length_a   1.000
_cell.length_b   1.000
_cell.length_c   1.000
_cell.angle_alpha   90.00
_cell.angle_beta   90.00
_cell.angle_gamma   90.00
#
_symmetry.space_group_name_H-M   'P 1'
#
loop_
_entity.id
_entity.type
_entity.pdbx_description
1 polymer ?
#
loop_
_entity_poly.entity_id
_entity_poly.type
_entity_poly.pdbx_seq_one_letter_code
_entity_poly.pdbx_strand_id
1 'polypeptide(L)'
;MGFEQTVMANIAIAKPASTTDTQYHSLSSISDTEQQPGKDASLLEPKLELGDHPPLQKSRSWLKTILLQTLCLLWTVPIMALLVLNFKRHIIGASAWCPNKDCWVQGFSVNTSTTVSRITKFDRQDHNLLGALQFVAKGLEIWFELIATALVYLVTMLLASKKDGLPIGYLTRPNEFADVTGLFDRLLWTSLPMRRHNEPYKRWSRIRIWAFIAMTIVLCALCNLMGPATAVLVIPSLQWIETERVSTGTFSHLNSANPPSTSALYPIAIDDTFQPCNESDFASYNYTCASYDWAEKLDAWVSSIVASAAEYSYRAITWQDVLSFTVNTTSSKSKIKGETVFNNDPITWIPNRNLIKAFYKDATVVAYISQGYSNTEISETSQENDIVPVEITDEEYETYRLYNKSLELELQRSGPILGTYPNYFSWSYTQDDESTYWWTVVIDSDHALRCCAGYVYGNVDTDYYTRCFQDGAGWGPNTKYTNFSIAAVLNSESQQIEPGVKYEVYSSDKVGFLHKGQTPPSLPQACLNPGQVSKDLDCDWDALFAEPGPSPRIKNNVTTLVMTMITANNTTAVLAVDFVAFAAFTNYTLDPSPLSNPISLVQTQTVPQIYEPVALNPAWTLAAWTTEVGGKIPAERTAATILRSVMTTIASSNATLLMENRYLDQLLAVVTTPIFQTLSMIEYETLSPTSLPTTTGSSRPQNPSSPSSSPLTLTRNANLHVWAYGLTSRTSLLGAVVSISGIITVLIQFLLGLVDRKDYRSPTQLLVAALEHFPQGEFEQVLAKGSGGGGCADEGEVARTRFCVREVERGTGVGRLGFRGLSGRV
;
A
#
# COMPACT_ATOMS: atom_id res chain seq x y z
N MET A 1 38.14 12.64 8.33
CA MET A 1 38.61 13.36 7.12
C MET A 1 37.47 14.24 6.67
N GLY A 2 37.67 15.56 6.69
CA GLY A 2 36.66 16.55 6.33
C GLY A 2 36.80 17.01 4.89
N PHE A 3 35.69 17.50 4.33
CA PHE A 3 35.66 18.56 3.33
C PHE A 3 34.27 19.21 3.40
N GLU A 4 34.14 20.19 4.28
CA GLU A 4 33.07 21.19 4.32
C GLU A 4 33.69 22.55 3.95
N GLN A 5 32.86 23.41 3.34
CA GLN A 5 33.10 24.83 2.94
C GLN A 5 33.92 25.03 1.65
N THR A 6 33.60 25.92 0.69
CA THR A 6 32.67 27.07 0.59
C THR A 6 32.84 27.66 -0.81
N VAL A 7 31.77 28.21 -1.44
CA VAL A 7 31.73 29.47 -2.26
C VAL A 7 30.24 29.75 -2.54
N MET A 8 29.61 30.91 -2.39
CA MET A 8 29.89 32.18 -1.69
C MET A 8 28.54 32.90 -1.50
N ALA A 9 28.48 33.71 -0.44
CA ALA A 9 27.41 34.60 -0.08
C ALA A 9 27.26 35.81 -1.04
N ASN A 10 26.03 36.32 -1.16
CA ASN A 10 25.74 37.75 -1.31
C ASN A 10 24.33 38.01 -0.75
N ILE A 11 24.26 38.24 0.56
CA ILE A 11 23.05 38.74 1.24
C ILE A 11 23.29 40.23 1.47
N ALA A 12 22.59 41.07 0.72
CA ALA A 12 22.50 42.50 0.97
C ALA A 12 21.21 42.80 1.73
N ILE A 13 21.39 43.25 2.98
CA ILE A 13 20.36 43.81 3.85
C ILE A 13 20.14 45.27 3.45
N ALA A 14 18.88 45.68 3.24
CA ALA A 14 18.51 47.10 3.22
C ALA A 14 17.21 47.34 4.02
N LYS A 15 17.32 48.29 4.94
CA LYS A 15 16.30 48.83 5.86
C LYS A 15 15.20 49.62 5.12
N PRO A 16 14.06 49.91 5.77
CA PRO A 16 12.89 50.53 5.14
C PRO A 16 13.11 52.03 4.93
N ALA A 17 12.65 52.55 3.79
CA ALA A 17 12.57 53.99 3.55
C ALA A 17 11.10 54.42 3.50
N SER A 18 10.75 55.22 4.51
CA SER A 18 9.59 56.10 4.59
C SER A 18 9.88 57.42 3.84
N THR A 19 8.80 58.05 3.33
CA THR A 19 8.63 59.50 3.03
C THR A 19 9.49 60.09 1.90
N THR A 20 9.04 60.95 0.99
CA THR A 20 8.04 62.04 1.08
C THR A 20 7.72 62.57 -0.33
N ASP A 21 6.50 63.07 -0.50
CA ASP A 21 6.03 64.25 -1.24
C ASP A 21 6.71 64.76 -2.52
N THR A 22 5.86 65.03 -3.51
CA THR A 22 5.57 66.32 -4.20
C THR A 22 5.08 65.97 -5.61
N GLN A 23 4.10 66.61 -6.25
CA GLN A 23 3.62 67.98 -6.12
C GLN A 23 2.27 68.08 -6.84
N TYR A 24 1.32 68.73 -6.19
CA TYR A 24 0.16 69.36 -6.81
C TYR A 24 0.63 70.48 -7.76
N HIS A 25 -0.02 70.61 -8.92
CA HIS A 25 -0.26 71.93 -9.51
C HIS A 25 -1.76 72.17 -9.59
N SER A 26 -2.18 73.04 -8.70
CA SER A 26 -3.45 73.74 -8.67
C SER A 26 -3.55 74.70 -9.86
N LEU A 27 -4.75 74.82 -10.43
CA LEU A 27 -5.22 76.11 -10.93
C LEU A 27 -6.35 76.58 -10.02
N SER A 28 -6.21 77.84 -9.66
CA SER A 28 -6.74 78.58 -8.53
C SER A 28 -8.18 79.04 -8.66
N SER A 29 -8.81 79.22 -7.50
CA SER A 29 -9.97 80.06 -7.24
C SER A 29 -9.63 81.55 -7.22
N ILE A 30 -10.55 82.37 -7.72
CA ILE A 30 -10.81 83.80 -7.42
C ILE A 30 -12.36 83.84 -7.39
N SER A 31 -13.13 84.34 -6.42
CA SER A 31 -12.94 85.20 -5.25
C SER A 31 -14.21 85.16 -4.37
N ASP A 32 -14.09 85.45 -3.07
CA ASP A 32 -15.16 85.87 -2.14
C ASP A 32 -15.82 87.21 -2.63
N THR A 33 -17.02 87.69 -2.25
CA THR A 33 -17.60 87.96 -0.92
C THR A 33 -19.11 88.34 -1.01
N GLU A 34 -19.85 88.15 0.10
CA GLU A 34 -21.12 88.77 0.58
C GLU A 34 -22.05 89.64 -0.30
N GLN A 35 -23.36 89.30 -0.35
CA GLN A 35 -24.50 90.15 0.12
C GLN A 35 -25.90 89.49 -0.11
N GLN A 36 -26.76 89.48 0.91
CA GLN A 36 -28.24 89.37 0.82
C GLN A 36 -28.87 90.74 0.48
N PRO A 37 -30.18 90.92 0.19
CA PRO A 37 -31.25 90.02 -0.31
C PRO A 37 -32.07 90.65 -1.50
N GLY A 38 -32.88 89.87 -2.24
CA GLY A 38 -33.83 90.45 -3.22
C GLY A 38 -34.58 89.44 -4.10
N LYS A 39 -35.85 89.74 -4.41
CA LYS A 39 -36.90 88.91 -5.02
C LYS A 39 -36.81 88.71 -6.55
N ASP A 40 -37.71 87.86 -7.03
CA ASP A 40 -38.23 87.65 -8.41
C ASP A 40 -37.46 86.58 -9.24
N ALA A 41 -37.99 85.38 -9.46
CA ALA A 41 -39.16 84.96 -10.24
C ALA A 41 -38.74 84.30 -11.59
N SER A 42 -39.09 83.01 -11.71
CA SER A 42 -39.41 82.27 -12.94
C SER A 42 -38.33 81.91 -13.96
N LEU A 43 -38.52 80.71 -14.54
CA LEU A 43 -38.07 80.21 -15.84
C LEU A 43 -36.60 79.75 -15.95
N LEU A 44 -36.40 78.42 -15.93
CA LEU A 44 -35.82 77.64 -17.03
C LEU A 44 -35.68 76.15 -16.64
N GLU A 45 -36.59 75.32 -17.15
CA GLU A 45 -36.36 73.87 -17.28
C GLU A 45 -35.31 73.63 -18.37
N PRO A 46 -34.20 72.91 -18.12
CA PRO A 46 -33.40 72.36 -19.19
C PRO A 46 -34.00 71.02 -19.64
N LYS A 47 -34.57 70.99 -20.85
CA LYS A 47 -34.87 69.74 -21.56
C LYS A 47 -33.57 68.99 -21.82
N LEU A 48 -33.35 67.89 -21.11
CA LEU A 48 -32.35 66.89 -21.45
C LEU A 48 -32.87 66.09 -22.66
N GLU A 49 -32.22 66.22 -23.82
CA GLU A 49 -32.51 65.35 -24.97
C GLU A 49 -32.09 63.92 -24.65
N LEU A 50 -33.07 63.02 -24.71
CA LEU A 50 -33.04 61.65 -24.19
C LEU A 50 -32.74 60.67 -25.33
N GLY A 51 -31.65 59.91 -25.23
CA GLY A 51 -31.20 58.97 -26.26
C GLY A 51 -32.17 57.80 -26.51
N ASP A 52 -32.25 57.36 -27.77
CA ASP A 52 -33.09 56.24 -28.21
C ASP A 52 -32.50 54.88 -27.78
N HIS A 53 -33.24 54.15 -26.93
CA HIS A 53 -32.90 52.78 -26.54
C HIS A 53 -33.57 51.75 -27.46
N PRO A 54 -32.87 50.66 -27.86
CA PRO A 54 -33.46 49.63 -28.70
C PRO A 54 -34.58 48.84 -27.98
N PRO A 55 -35.63 48.37 -28.69
CA PRO A 55 -36.79 47.69 -28.11
C PRO A 55 -36.41 46.39 -27.37
N LEU A 56 -37.05 46.14 -26.22
CA LEU A 56 -36.93 44.98 -25.30
C LEU A 56 -37.05 43.64 -26.02
N GLN A 57 -37.78 43.60 -27.13
CA GLN A 57 -38.12 42.38 -27.84
C GLN A 57 -37.27 42.10 -29.10
N LYS A 58 -36.05 42.63 -29.20
CA LYS A 58 -35.10 42.11 -30.20
C LYS A 58 -34.65 40.71 -29.75
N SER A 59 -35.41 39.71 -30.17
CA SER A 59 -35.03 38.30 -30.08
C SER A 59 -33.67 38.12 -30.71
N ARG A 60 -32.77 37.37 -30.05
CA ARG A 60 -31.59 36.83 -30.73
C ARG A 60 -32.02 36.13 -32.01
N SER A 61 -31.23 36.26 -33.07
CA SER A 61 -31.44 35.43 -34.24
C SER A 61 -31.26 33.97 -33.83
N TRP A 62 -32.08 33.08 -34.43
CA TRP A 62 -32.05 31.65 -34.15
C TRP A 62 -30.63 31.07 -34.24
N LEU A 63 -29.84 31.57 -35.20
CA LEU A 63 -28.44 31.19 -35.40
C LEU A 63 -27.53 31.61 -34.22
N LYS A 64 -27.68 32.82 -33.69
CA LYS A 64 -26.93 33.27 -32.49
C LYS A 64 -27.35 32.49 -31.24
N THR A 65 -28.64 32.17 -31.11
CA THR A 65 -29.14 31.34 -30.01
C THR A 65 -28.57 29.93 -30.08
N ILE A 66 -28.63 29.27 -31.24
CA ILE A 66 -28.01 27.94 -31.42
C ILE A 66 -26.53 28.02 -31.03
N LEU A 67 -25.78 28.97 -31.61
CA LEU A 67 -24.33 29.04 -31.42
C LEU A 67 -23.94 29.22 -29.95
N LEU A 68 -24.65 30.08 -29.21
CA LEU A 68 -24.42 30.27 -27.78
C LEU A 68 -24.80 29.02 -26.98
N GLN A 69 -25.93 28.39 -27.29
CA GLN A 69 -26.40 27.20 -26.56
C GLN A 69 -25.52 25.98 -26.85
N THR A 70 -25.02 25.84 -28.07
CA THR A 70 -24.01 24.82 -28.43
C THR A 70 -22.71 25.07 -27.69
N LEU A 71 -22.28 26.33 -27.54
CA LEU A 71 -21.10 26.67 -26.74
C LEU A 71 -21.30 26.32 -25.26
N CYS A 72 -22.47 26.56 -24.69
CA CYS A 72 -22.79 26.14 -23.32
C CYS A 72 -22.73 24.62 -23.17
N LEU A 73 -23.35 23.86 -24.08
CA LEU A 73 -23.31 22.40 -24.03
C LEU A 73 -21.89 21.85 -24.24
N LEU A 74 -21.06 22.50 -25.06
CA LEU A 74 -19.69 22.03 -25.34
C LEU A 74 -18.84 21.94 -24.07
N TRP A 75 -19.13 22.73 -23.04
CA TRP A 75 -18.46 22.64 -21.73
C TRP A 75 -18.64 21.27 -21.06
N THR A 76 -19.78 20.60 -21.29
CA THR A 76 -20.04 19.28 -20.71
C THR A 76 -19.14 18.19 -21.28
N VAL A 77 -18.66 18.34 -22.51
CA VAL A 77 -17.82 17.35 -23.20
C VAL A 77 -16.50 17.08 -22.46
N PRO A 78 -15.64 18.07 -22.18
CA PRO A 78 -14.39 17.83 -21.45
C PRO A 78 -14.64 17.36 -20.02
N ILE A 79 -15.66 17.89 -19.33
CA ILE A 79 -15.97 17.49 -17.95
C ILE A 79 -16.43 16.03 -17.87
N MET A 80 -17.31 15.61 -18.79
CA MET A 80 -17.75 14.21 -18.87
C MET A 80 -16.59 13.27 -19.20
N ALA A 81 -15.69 13.66 -20.11
CA ALA A 81 -14.49 12.89 -20.40
C ALA A 81 -13.61 12.71 -19.15
N LEU A 82 -13.37 13.79 -18.41
CA LEU A 82 -12.59 13.76 -17.17
C LEU A 82 -13.26 12.90 -16.08
N LEU A 83 -14.58 12.99 -15.92
CA LEU A 83 -15.32 12.14 -14.98
C LEU A 83 -15.16 10.66 -15.36
N VAL A 84 -15.31 10.31 -16.64
CA VAL A 84 -15.13 8.92 -17.11
C VAL A 84 -13.71 8.42 -16.83
N LEU A 85 -12.69 9.24 -17.09
CA LEU A 85 -11.29 8.87 -16.82
C LEU A 85 -11.03 8.66 -15.32
N ASN A 86 -11.55 9.54 -14.46
CA ASN A 86 -11.39 9.46 -13.01
C ASN A 86 -12.18 8.29 -12.39
N PHE A 87 -13.39 8.01 -12.88
CA PHE A 87 -14.17 6.85 -12.43
C PHE A 87 -13.55 5.52 -12.86
N LYS A 88 -12.99 5.45 -14.09
CA LYS A 88 -12.31 4.24 -14.60
C LYS A 88 -10.91 4.02 -14.00
N ARG A 89 -10.41 4.93 -13.17
CA ARG A 89 -9.05 4.92 -12.63
C ARG A 89 -7.99 4.76 -13.73
N HIS A 90 -8.12 5.55 -14.80
CA HIS A 90 -7.29 5.35 -15.98
C HIS A 90 -5.81 5.57 -15.68
N ILE A 91 -5.00 4.53 -15.92
CA ILE A 91 -3.54 4.56 -15.78
C ILE A 91 -2.94 5.19 -17.04
N ILE A 92 -2.19 6.29 -16.86
CA ILE A 92 -1.46 6.96 -17.93
C ILE A 92 -0.14 6.22 -18.17
N GLY A 93 0.67 6.10 -17.11
CA GLY A 93 1.94 5.38 -17.10
C GLY A 93 2.99 6.05 -16.21
N ALA A 94 4.27 5.90 -16.58
CA ALA A 94 5.38 6.35 -15.74
C ALA A 94 5.60 7.87 -15.79
N SER A 95 5.01 8.53 -16.80
CA SER A 95 4.96 9.99 -16.96
C SER A 95 3.50 10.39 -17.20
N ALA A 96 3.13 11.62 -16.81
CA ALA A 96 1.84 12.20 -17.15
C ALA A 96 1.79 12.61 -18.64
N TRP A 97 2.94 12.84 -19.28
CA TRP A 97 3.05 13.24 -20.69
C TRP A 97 3.45 12.07 -21.60
N CYS A 98 2.44 11.40 -22.18
CA CYS A 98 2.63 10.16 -22.95
C CYS A 98 1.98 10.16 -24.34
N PRO A 99 2.39 11.05 -25.27
CA PRO A 99 1.70 11.25 -26.54
C PRO A 99 1.67 10.00 -27.46
N ASN A 100 2.63 9.07 -27.32
CA ASN A 100 2.75 7.88 -28.16
C ASN A 100 2.56 6.54 -27.40
N LYS A 101 2.11 6.56 -26.15
CA LYS A 101 2.11 5.40 -25.22
C LYS A 101 3.50 4.83 -24.87
N ASP A 102 4.58 5.40 -25.41
CA ASP A 102 5.98 5.07 -25.09
C ASP A 102 6.44 5.73 -23.79
N CYS A 103 5.85 5.33 -22.68
CA CYS A 103 6.15 5.87 -21.34
C CYS A 103 6.61 4.77 -20.38
N TRP A 104 7.77 4.24 -20.71
CA TRP A 104 8.48 3.31 -19.84
C TRP A 104 9.85 3.88 -19.47
N VAL A 105 10.16 3.79 -18.19
CA VAL A 105 11.38 4.31 -17.58
C VAL A 105 12.59 3.40 -17.87
N GLN A 106 12.34 2.15 -18.28
CA GLN A 106 13.34 1.07 -18.24
C GLN A 106 13.94 0.97 -16.83
N GLY A 107 13.06 0.91 -15.82
CA GLY A 107 13.44 0.85 -14.40
C GLY A 107 14.39 -0.30 -14.07
N PHE A 108 14.35 -1.35 -14.89
CA PHE A 108 15.04 -2.62 -14.68
C PHE A 108 16.18 -2.84 -15.69
N SER A 109 16.65 -1.79 -16.36
CA SER A 109 17.81 -1.91 -17.24
C SER A 109 19.10 -2.08 -16.45
N VAL A 110 20.01 -2.91 -16.94
CA VAL A 110 21.37 -3.05 -16.38
C VAL A 110 22.14 -1.72 -16.44
N ASN A 111 21.83 -0.87 -17.42
CA ASN A 111 22.43 0.45 -17.56
C ASN A 111 21.65 1.52 -16.79
N THR A 112 21.91 1.61 -15.49
CA THR A 112 21.29 2.57 -14.56
C THR A 112 21.33 4.03 -15.03
N SER A 113 22.32 4.42 -15.83
CA SER A 113 22.41 5.78 -16.39
C SER A 113 21.25 6.11 -17.32
N THR A 114 20.78 5.11 -18.10
CA THR A 114 19.64 5.29 -19.02
C THR A 114 18.35 5.50 -18.25
N THR A 115 18.14 4.70 -17.19
CA THR A 115 17.01 4.81 -16.27
C THR A 115 16.95 6.19 -15.63
N VAL A 116 18.04 6.65 -15.01
CA VAL A 116 18.11 7.97 -14.36
C VAL A 116 17.88 9.12 -15.36
N SER A 117 18.45 9.02 -16.56
CA SER A 117 18.25 10.04 -17.61
C SER A 117 16.79 10.12 -18.08
N ARG A 118 16.08 8.99 -18.12
CA ARG A 118 14.64 8.95 -18.48
C ARG A 118 13.77 9.50 -17.37
N ILE A 119 14.03 9.14 -16.11
CA ILE A 119 13.29 9.66 -14.95
C ILE A 119 13.39 11.19 -14.90
N THR A 120 14.60 11.73 -15.01
CA THR A 120 14.82 13.19 -14.99
C THR A 120 14.16 13.91 -16.18
N LYS A 121 14.18 13.28 -17.36
CA LYS A 121 13.45 13.79 -18.53
C LYS A 121 11.94 13.81 -18.30
N PHE A 122 11.37 12.74 -17.73
CA PHE A 122 9.95 12.65 -17.43
C PHE A 122 9.52 13.65 -16.36
N ASP A 123 10.28 13.80 -15.28
CA ASP A 123 10.00 14.78 -14.23
C ASP A 123 9.89 16.22 -14.80
N ARG A 124 10.83 16.60 -15.67
CA ARG A 124 10.79 17.92 -16.35
C ARG A 124 9.58 18.07 -17.27
N GLN A 125 9.19 17.02 -17.99
CA GLN A 125 8.04 17.04 -18.89
C GLN A 125 6.71 17.07 -18.12
N ASP A 126 6.63 16.29 -17.04
CA ASP A 126 5.49 16.22 -16.13
C ASP A 126 5.24 17.58 -15.49
N HIS A 127 6.28 18.28 -15.01
CA HIS A 127 6.14 19.61 -14.43
C HIS A 127 5.54 20.63 -15.42
N ASN A 128 6.03 20.62 -16.67
CA ASN A 128 5.51 21.51 -17.71
C ASN A 128 4.05 21.18 -18.08
N LEU A 129 3.72 19.89 -18.16
CA LEU A 129 2.35 19.44 -18.43
C LEU A 129 1.41 19.83 -17.29
N LEU A 130 1.81 19.62 -16.03
CA LEU A 130 0.99 19.95 -14.87
C LEU A 130 0.65 21.45 -14.86
N GLY A 131 1.62 22.30 -15.19
CA GLY A 131 1.40 23.74 -15.36
C GLY A 131 0.41 24.05 -16.49
N ALA A 132 0.53 23.38 -17.65
CA ALA A 132 -0.42 23.56 -18.75
C ALA A 132 -1.84 23.08 -18.39
N LEU A 133 -1.96 21.97 -17.67
CA LEU A 133 -3.24 21.43 -17.20
C LEU A 133 -3.91 22.34 -16.16
N GLN A 134 -3.15 23.02 -15.30
CA GLN A 134 -3.69 24.06 -14.41
C GLN A 134 -4.30 25.23 -15.20
N PHE A 135 -3.67 25.64 -16.30
CA PHE A 135 -4.23 26.66 -17.18
C PHE A 135 -5.54 26.19 -17.83
N VAL A 136 -5.61 24.94 -18.28
CA VAL A 136 -6.85 24.34 -18.81
C VAL A 136 -7.94 24.29 -17.74
N ALA A 137 -7.62 23.90 -16.51
CA ALA A 137 -8.58 23.89 -15.40
C ALA A 137 -9.14 25.29 -15.12
N LYS A 138 -8.29 26.33 -15.16
CA LYS A 138 -8.73 27.72 -15.02
C LYS A 138 -9.60 28.19 -16.20
N GLY A 139 -9.28 27.76 -17.41
CA GLY A 139 -10.11 28.00 -18.59
C GLY A 139 -11.51 27.39 -18.46
N LEU A 140 -11.62 26.15 -17.95
CA LEU A 140 -12.89 25.48 -17.70
C LEU A 140 -13.71 26.14 -16.58
N GLU A 141 -13.04 26.66 -15.55
CA GLU A 141 -13.67 27.45 -14.48
C GLU A 141 -14.30 28.73 -15.05
N ILE A 142 -13.53 29.57 -15.74
CA ILE A 142 -14.02 30.83 -16.34
C ILE A 142 -15.15 30.56 -17.32
N TRP A 143 -15.05 29.50 -18.11
CA TRP A 143 -16.12 29.13 -19.03
C TRP A 143 -17.41 28.75 -18.29
N PHE A 144 -17.33 28.01 -17.18
CA PHE A 144 -18.49 27.71 -16.35
C PHE A 144 -19.10 28.96 -15.72
N GLU A 145 -18.29 29.88 -15.19
CA GLU A 145 -18.75 31.13 -14.58
C GLU A 145 -19.55 31.98 -15.57
N LEU A 146 -19.13 32.04 -16.84
CA LEU A 146 -19.87 32.70 -17.90
C LEU A 146 -21.24 32.05 -18.14
N ILE A 147 -21.33 30.72 -18.10
CA ILE A 147 -22.58 29.98 -18.26
C ILE A 147 -23.51 30.22 -17.06
N ALA A 148 -22.98 30.16 -15.84
CA ALA A 148 -23.71 30.41 -14.60
C ALA A 148 -24.25 31.85 -14.56
N THR A 149 -23.43 32.84 -14.96
CA THR A 149 -23.84 34.24 -15.08
C THR A 149 -24.98 34.42 -16.07
N ALA A 150 -24.89 33.75 -17.24
CA ALA A 150 -25.95 33.78 -18.23
C ALA A 150 -27.26 33.14 -17.71
N LEU A 151 -27.17 32.10 -16.86
CA LEU A 151 -28.34 31.47 -16.22
C LEU A 151 -29.00 32.39 -15.20
N VAL A 152 -28.23 32.99 -14.30
CA VAL A 152 -28.76 33.95 -13.32
C VAL A 152 -29.44 35.11 -14.04
N TYR A 153 -28.84 35.62 -15.12
CA TYR A 153 -29.43 36.67 -15.95
C TYR A 153 -30.77 36.26 -16.55
N LEU A 154 -30.84 35.08 -17.20
CA LEU A 154 -32.09 34.60 -17.81
C LEU A 154 -33.21 34.42 -16.78
N VAL A 155 -32.90 33.81 -15.63
CA VAL A 155 -33.89 33.62 -14.55
C VAL A 155 -34.34 34.96 -13.96
N THR A 156 -33.41 35.90 -13.76
CA THR A 156 -33.70 37.27 -13.29
C THR A 156 -34.66 37.98 -14.23
N MET A 157 -34.40 37.95 -15.55
CA MET A 157 -35.27 38.57 -16.56
C MET A 157 -36.62 37.85 -16.70
N LEU A 158 -36.64 36.52 -16.55
CA LEU A 158 -37.88 35.75 -16.59
C LEU A 158 -38.78 36.12 -15.40
N LEU A 159 -38.20 36.28 -14.20
CA LEU A 159 -38.92 36.74 -13.01
C LEU A 159 -39.37 38.20 -13.13
N ALA A 160 -38.52 39.09 -13.61
CA ALA A 160 -38.82 40.51 -13.80
C ALA A 160 -39.94 40.77 -14.83
N SER A 161 -40.08 39.88 -15.83
CA SER A 161 -41.13 39.96 -16.85
C SER A 161 -42.52 39.48 -16.40
N LYS A 162 -42.62 38.75 -15.28
CA LYS A 162 -43.92 38.23 -14.76
C LYS A 162 -44.74 39.32 -14.09
N LYS A 163 -46.07 39.12 -14.05
CA LYS A 163 -47.06 40.08 -13.48
C LYS A 163 -46.79 40.46 -12.02
N ASP A 164 -46.09 39.62 -11.27
CA ASP A 164 -45.77 39.82 -9.85
C ASP A 164 -44.48 40.63 -9.60
N GLY A 165 -43.70 40.92 -10.65
CA GLY A 165 -42.45 41.69 -10.65
C GLY A 165 -41.29 41.06 -9.88
N LEU A 166 -40.11 41.66 -9.99
CA LEU A 166 -38.92 41.34 -9.20
C LEU A 166 -38.54 42.56 -8.32
N PRO A 167 -38.21 42.37 -7.03
CA PRO A 167 -37.62 43.41 -6.20
C PRO A 167 -36.36 44.00 -6.86
N ILE A 168 -36.21 45.33 -6.79
CA ILE A 168 -35.11 46.05 -7.45
C ILE A 168 -33.73 45.58 -6.97
N GLY A 169 -33.60 45.20 -5.70
CA GLY A 169 -32.36 44.66 -5.11
C GLY A 169 -31.90 43.31 -5.69
N TYR A 170 -32.71 42.66 -6.54
CA TYR A 170 -32.33 41.44 -7.25
C TYR A 170 -31.90 41.67 -8.71
N LEU A 171 -31.99 42.90 -9.24
CA LEU A 171 -31.63 43.19 -10.64
C LEU A 171 -30.12 43.18 -10.91
N THR A 172 -29.28 43.52 -9.92
CA THR A 172 -27.82 43.51 -10.04
C THR A 172 -27.20 42.14 -9.78
N ARG A 173 -28.01 41.17 -9.31
CA ARG A 173 -27.57 39.82 -8.91
C ARG A 173 -26.79 39.05 -9.97
N PRO A 174 -27.08 39.15 -11.28
CA PRO A 174 -26.25 38.49 -12.30
C PRO A 174 -24.77 38.89 -12.25
N ASN A 175 -24.40 40.04 -11.69
CA ASN A 175 -22.99 40.45 -11.57
C ASN A 175 -22.39 40.17 -10.18
N GLU A 176 -23.22 40.02 -9.15
CA GLU A 176 -22.79 39.93 -7.76
C GLU A 176 -22.86 38.51 -7.19
N PHE A 177 -23.55 37.57 -7.87
CA PHE A 177 -23.83 36.25 -7.31
C PHE A 177 -22.58 35.37 -7.10
N ALA A 178 -21.49 35.62 -7.82
CA ALA A 178 -20.24 34.88 -7.66
C ALA A 178 -19.45 35.34 -6.42
N ASP A 179 -19.71 36.55 -5.91
CA ASP A 179 -19.06 37.10 -4.72
C ASP A 179 -19.78 36.62 -3.45
N VAL A 180 -19.05 35.87 -2.62
CA VAL A 180 -19.55 35.36 -1.33
C VAL A 180 -19.96 36.49 -0.39
N THR A 181 -19.30 37.64 -0.45
CA THR A 181 -19.64 38.82 0.38
C THR A 181 -21.00 39.40 -0.02
N GLY A 182 -21.37 39.32 -1.30
CA GLY A 182 -22.67 39.73 -1.83
C GLY A 182 -23.85 38.90 -1.31
N LEU A 183 -23.62 37.69 -0.79
CA LEU A 183 -24.64 36.87 -0.10
C LEU A 183 -24.91 37.34 1.34
N PHE A 184 -23.95 38.03 1.97
CA PHE A 184 -24.10 38.59 3.32
C PHE A 184 -24.61 40.04 3.31
N ASP A 185 -24.76 40.63 2.12
CA ASP A 185 -25.29 41.98 1.97
C ASP A 185 -26.70 42.07 2.60
N ARG A 186 -26.86 43.05 3.49
CA ARG A 186 -28.11 43.34 4.18
C ARG A 186 -29.25 43.57 3.19
N LEU A 187 -28.97 44.15 2.02
CA LEU A 187 -29.95 44.43 0.97
C LEU A 187 -30.55 43.16 0.31
N LEU A 188 -29.82 42.04 0.28
CA LEU A 188 -30.30 40.75 -0.23
C LEU A 188 -31.41 40.18 0.67
N TRP A 189 -31.19 40.23 1.98
CA TRP A 189 -32.09 39.64 2.97
C TRP A 189 -33.22 40.59 3.36
N THR A 190 -33.01 41.90 3.29
CA THR A 190 -34.09 42.86 3.51
C THR A 190 -35.10 42.82 2.36
N SER A 191 -34.71 42.57 1.11
CA SER A 191 -35.62 42.46 -0.04
C SER A 191 -36.54 41.21 -0.05
N LEU A 192 -36.39 40.31 0.94
CA LEU A 192 -37.29 39.17 1.15
C LEU A 192 -38.71 39.60 1.56
N PRO A 193 -39.76 38.91 1.07
CA PRO A 193 -41.13 39.17 1.48
C PRO A 193 -41.36 38.79 2.95
N MET A 194 -41.43 39.79 3.84
CA MET A 194 -41.79 39.58 5.25
C MET A 194 -43.22 39.03 5.40
N ARG A 195 -43.39 38.17 6.40
CA ARG A 195 -44.64 37.46 6.73
C ARG A 195 -45.76 38.45 7.09
N ARG A 196 -46.51 38.93 6.10
CA ARG A 196 -47.87 39.44 6.31
C ARG A 196 -48.88 38.30 6.14
N HIS A 197 -49.71 38.14 7.16
CA HIS A 197 -50.72 37.10 7.26
C HIS A 197 -51.84 37.31 6.21
N ASN A 198 -52.36 36.19 5.70
CA ASN A 198 -53.60 36.02 4.93
C ASN A 198 -53.62 36.55 3.48
N GLU A 199 -53.07 35.76 2.54
CA GLU A 199 -53.52 35.78 1.13
C GLU A 199 -52.94 34.56 0.36
N PRO A 200 -53.79 33.66 -0.20
CA PRO A 200 -53.34 32.42 -0.86
C PRO A 200 -52.61 32.65 -2.20
N TYR A 201 -52.91 33.75 -2.92
CA TYR A 201 -52.28 34.08 -4.22
C TYR A 201 -50.81 34.52 -4.08
N LYS A 202 -50.36 34.91 -2.87
CA LYS A 202 -48.97 35.32 -2.56
C LYS A 202 -48.04 34.16 -2.19
N ARG A 203 -48.50 32.91 -2.10
CA ARG A 203 -47.66 31.74 -1.72
C ARG A 203 -46.71 31.33 -2.85
N TRP A 204 -47.19 31.28 -4.09
CA TRP A 204 -46.39 30.89 -5.26
C TRP A 204 -45.31 31.92 -5.62
N SER A 205 -45.61 33.22 -5.49
CA SER A 205 -44.62 34.29 -5.67
C SER A 205 -43.50 34.19 -4.61
N ARG A 206 -43.83 33.87 -3.35
CA ARG A 206 -42.85 33.64 -2.28
C ARG A 206 -41.97 32.43 -2.54
N ILE A 207 -42.55 31.29 -2.94
CA ILE A 207 -41.80 30.08 -3.29
C ILE A 207 -40.83 30.36 -4.45
N ARG A 208 -41.23 31.14 -5.45
CA ARG A 208 -40.37 31.51 -6.59
C ARG A 208 -39.18 32.38 -6.18
N ILE A 209 -39.37 33.35 -5.28
CA ILE A 209 -38.28 34.21 -4.79
C ILE A 209 -37.33 33.41 -3.90
N TRP A 210 -37.85 32.55 -3.02
CA TRP A 210 -37.02 31.64 -2.21
C TRP A 210 -36.24 30.65 -3.07
N ALA A 211 -36.85 30.09 -4.12
CA ALA A 211 -36.17 29.22 -5.08
C ALA A 211 -35.07 29.98 -5.85
N PHE A 212 -35.30 31.25 -6.21
CA PHE A 212 -34.29 32.10 -6.85
C PHE A 212 -33.09 32.34 -5.94
N ILE A 213 -33.32 32.68 -4.67
CA ILE A 213 -32.25 32.91 -3.68
C ILE A 213 -31.48 31.62 -3.40
N ALA A 214 -32.20 30.51 -3.19
CA ALA A 214 -31.57 29.20 -3.00
C ALA A 214 -30.71 28.82 -4.20
N MET A 215 -31.19 29.04 -5.43
CA MET A 215 -30.41 28.83 -6.65
C MET A 215 -29.18 29.74 -6.70
N THR A 216 -29.28 31.03 -6.36
CA THR A 216 -28.10 31.92 -6.33
C THR A 216 -27.07 31.51 -5.28
N ILE A 217 -27.49 31.03 -4.11
CA ILE A 217 -26.58 30.50 -3.07
C ILE A 217 -25.86 29.25 -3.58
N VAL A 218 -26.61 28.32 -4.19
CA VAL A 218 -26.04 27.10 -4.77
C VAL A 218 -25.07 27.43 -5.91
N LEU A 219 -25.43 28.35 -6.81
CA LEU A 219 -24.55 28.78 -7.91
C LEU A 219 -23.31 29.52 -7.42
N CYS A 220 -23.43 30.34 -6.37
CA CYS A 220 -22.29 30.98 -5.72
C CYS A 220 -21.32 29.94 -5.17
N ALA A 221 -21.82 28.95 -4.42
CA ALA A 221 -21.02 27.85 -3.91
C ALA A 221 -20.37 27.05 -5.05
N LEU A 222 -21.12 26.76 -6.13
CA LEU A 222 -20.60 26.06 -7.30
C LEU A 222 -19.51 26.85 -8.03
N CYS A 223 -19.66 28.15 -8.24
CA CYS A 223 -18.63 28.96 -8.91
C CYS A 223 -17.33 29.00 -8.09
N ASN A 224 -17.43 29.22 -6.78
CA ASN A 224 -16.27 29.25 -5.89
C ASN A 224 -15.60 27.86 -5.72
N LEU A 225 -16.35 26.77 -5.87
CA LEU A 225 -15.81 25.41 -5.82
C LEU A 225 -15.40 24.86 -7.21
N MET A 226 -15.81 25.50 -8.30
CA MET A 226 -15.57 24.98 -9.65
C MET A 226 -14.08 24.95 -9.99
N GLY A 227 -13.33 26.00 -9.65
CA GLY A 227 -11.88 26.06 -9.87
C GLY A 227 -11.12 24.91 -9.22
N PRO A 228 -11.26 24.70 -7.89
CA PRO A 228 -10.68 23.54 -7.22
C PRO A 228 -11.21 22.20 -7.77
N ALA A 229 -12.50 22.11 -8.10
CA ALA A 229 -13.10 20.87 -8.62
C ALA A 229 -12.55 20.47 -9.99
N THR A 230 -12.45 21.42 -10.93
CA THR A 230 -11.87 21.16 -12.26
C THR A 230 -10.39 20.86 -12.15
N ALA A 231 -9.64 21.56 -11.29
CA ALA A 231 -8.22 21.29 -11.08
C ALA A 231 -7.96 19.85 -10.62
N VAL A 232 -8.70 19.36 -9.62
CA VAL A 232 -8.53 17.99 -9.10
C VAL A 232 -8.94 16.91 -10.11
N LEU A 233 -9.86 17.21 -11.03
CA LEU A 233 -10.26 16.24 -12.07
C LEU A 233 -9.34 16.25 -13.28
N VAL A 234 -8.79 17.41 -13.65
CA VAL A 234 -7.92 17.60 -14.82
C VAL A 234 -6.51 17.09 -14.54
N ILE A 235 -6.01 17.31 -13.33
CA ILE A 235 -4.63 17.01 -12.94
C ILE A 235 -4.56 15.54 -12.50
N PRO A 236 -3.87 14.66 -13.25
CA PRO A 236 -3.62 13.29 -12.78
C PRO A 236 -2.72 13.34 -11.55
N SER A 237 -2.78 12.30 -10.71
CA SER A 237 -1.96 12.20 -9.51
C SER A 237 -1.05 10.98 -9.57
N LEU A 238 0.16 11.12 -9.04
CA LEU A 238 1.05 10.00 -8.80
C LEU A 238 0.51 9.20 -7.60
N GLN A 239 0.24 7.91 -7.80
CA GLN A 239 -0.34 7.04 -6.78
C GLN A 239 0.12 5.59 -6.92
N TRP A 240 0.11 4.87 -5.79
CA TRP A 240 0.29 3.42 -5.76
C TRP A 240 -1.04 2.73 -6.09
N ILE A 241 -1.01 1.86 -7.11
CA ILE A 241 -2.16 1.07 -7.55
C ILE A 241 -1.80 -0.41 -7.44
N GLU A 242 -2.57 -1.15 -6.64
CA GLU A 242 -2.49 -2.60 -6.58
C GLU A 242 -3.16 -3.19 -7.83
N THR A 243 -2.46 -4.08 -8.51
CA THR A 243 -2.97 -4.83 -9.68
C THR A 243 -3.88 -5.97 -9.26
N GLU A 244 -4.63 -6.51 -10.22
CA GLU A 244 -5.49 -7.66 -9.96
C GLU A 244 -4.67 -8.86 -9.44
N ARG A 245 -5.19 -9.54 -8.42
CA ARG A 245 -4.55 -10.71 -7.84
C ARG A 245 -4.79 -11.91 -8.75
N VAL A 246 -3.74 -12.36 -9.40
CA VAL A 246 -3.74 -13.55 -10.24
C VAL A 246 -3.51 -14.77 -9.37
N SER A 247 -4.41 -15.77 -9.44
CA SER A 247 -4.20 -17.03 -8.72
C SER A 247 -3.07 -17.82 -9.39
N THR A 248 -2.08 -18.23 -8.60
CA THR A 248 -0.98 -19.09 -9.05
C THR A 248 -1.20 -20.56 -8.71
N GLY A 249 -2.35 -20.88 -8.10
CA GLY A 249 -2.68 -22.21 -7.63
C GLY A 249 -3.30 -22.19 -6.23
N THR A 250 -3.78 -23.35 -5.81
CA THR A 250 -4.35 -23.55 -4.48
C THR A 250 -3.39 -24.39 -3.66
N PHE A 251 -3.02 -23.93 -2.46
CA PHE A 251 -2.15 -24.70 -1.58
C PHE A 251 -2.79 -26.04 -1.21
N SER A 252 -2.06 -27.13 -1.43
CA SER A 252 -2.46 -28.50 -1.10
C SER A 252 -1.92 -28.89 0.27
N HIS A 253 -0.61 -29.05 0.36
CA HIS A 253 0.10 -29.42 1.58
C HIS A 253 1.59 -29.08 1.49
N LEU A 254 2.26 -29.15 2.64
CA LEU A 254 3.71 -28.99 2.78
C LEU A 254 4.37 -30.37 2.78
N ASN A 255 5.41 -30.57 1.97
CA ASN A 255 6.13 -31.83 1.85
C ASN A 255 7.21 -32.02 2.94
N SER A 256 6.87 -31.76 4.21
CA SER A 256 7.86 -31.78 5.30
C SER A 256 8.11 -33.18 5.88
N ALA A 257 7.09 -34.04 5.92
CA ALA A 257 7.14 -35.35 6.58
C ALA A 257 7.75 -36.48 5.71
N ASN A 258 7.74 -36.29 4.39
CA ASN A 258 8.36 -37.19 3.43
C ASN A 258 9.78 -36.71 3.08
N PRO A 259 10.65 -37.59 2.57
CA PRO A 259 11.96 -37.16 2.11
C PRO A 259 11.83 -36.22 0.90
N PRO A 260 12.84 -35.35 0.68
CA PRO A 260 12.95 -34.57 -0.55
C PRO A 260 12.81 -35.48 -1.79
N SER A 261 12.01 -35.06 -2.78
CA SER A 261 11.66 -35.88 -3.95
C SER A 261 11.83 -35.10 -5.25
N THR A 262 12.21 -35.78 -6.35
CA THR A 262 12.45 -35.06 -7.61
C THR A 262 11.20 -34.40 -8.16
N SER A 263 9.99 -34.96 -8.08
CA SER A 263 8.82 -34.35 -8.76
C SER A 263 8.54 -32.87 -8.43
N ALA A 264 8.97 -32.38 -7.27
CA ALA A 264 8.82 -30.97 -6.86
C ALA A 264 10.17 -30.21 -6.75
N LEU A 265 11.27 -30.91 -6.45
CA LEU A 265 12.63 -30.36 -6.36
C LEU A 265 13.32 -30.35 -7.73
N TYR A 266 12.74 -31.03 -8.74
CA TYR A 266 13.24 -31.16 -10.10
C TYR A 266 13.67 -29.79 -10.66
N PRO A 267 12.86 -28.71 -10.56
CA PRO A 267 13.30 -27.42 -11.07
C PRO A 267 14.40 -26.78 -10.20
N ILE A 268 14.48 -27.07 -8.90
CA ILE A 268 15.42 -26.41 -7.98
C ILE A 268 16.78 -27.09 -7.99
N ALA A 269 16.82 -28.41 -7.93
CA ALA A 269 18.05 -29.17 -7.89
C ALA A 269 18.71 -29.34 -9.26
N ILE A 270 17.94 -29.40 -10.37
CA ILE A 270 18.50 -29.63 -11.72
C ILE A 270 18.91 -28.33 -12.40
N ASP A 271 18.12 -27.26 -12.29
CA ASP A 271 18.47 -25.99 -12.94
C ASP A 271 19.56 -25.20 -12.18
N ASP A 272 19.75 -25.46 -10.87
CA ASP A 272 20.74 -24.75 -10.05
C ASP A 272 22.10 -25.48 -9.98
N THR A 273 22.22 -26.70 -10.55
CA THR A 273 23.46 -27.49 -10.48
C THR A 273 24.14 -27.60 -11.84
N PHE A 274 25.48 -27.55 -11.85
CA PHE A 274 26.29 -27.76 -13.06
C PHE A 274 26.18 -29.20 -13.62
N GLN A 275 25.67 -30.14 -12.80
CA GLN A 275 25.46 -31.54 -13.17
C GLN A 275 24.09 -31.99 -12.63
N PRO A 276 23.15 -32.39 -13.51
CA PRO A 276 21.78 -32.70 -13.11
C PRO A 276 21.74 -33.86 -12.13
N CYS A 277 21.04 -33.68 -11.01
CA CYS A 277 20.74 -34.76 -10.09
C CYS A 277 19.75 -35.76 -10.70
N ASN A 278 19.99 -37.06 -10.54
CA ASN A 278 19.06 -38.08 -11.02
C ASN A 278 18.00 -38.43 -9.97
N GLU A 279 16.82 -38.89 -10.42
CA GLU A 279 15.77 -39.36 -9.52
C GLU A 279 16.20 -40.54 -8.64
N SER A 280 17.10 -41.38 -9.15
CA SER A 280 17.69 -42.51 -8.41
C SER A 280 18.45 -42.05 -7.17
N ASP A 281 19.13 -40.89 -7.24
CA ASP A 281 19.96 -40.39 -6.16
C ASP A 281 19.05 -39.97 -4.98
N PHE A 282 17.99 -39.21 -5.29
CA PHE A 282 16.97 -38.82 -4.32
C PHE A 282 16.25 -40.02 -3.70
N ALA A 283 15.90 -41.03 -4.50
CA ALA A 283 15.28 -42.26 -4.00
C ALA A 283 16.22 -43.06 -3.07
N SER A 284 17.54 -42.94 -3.25
CA SER A 284 18.57 -43.55 -2.42
C SER A 284 19.00 -42.71 -1.21
N TYR A 285 18.35 -41.57 -0.96
CA TYR A 285 18.75 -40.59 0.06
C TYR A 285 20.16 -40.04 -0.14
N ASN A 286 20.57 -39.89 -1.40
CA ASN A 286 21.84 -39.31 -1.79
C ASN A 286 21.62 -37.93 -2.40
N TYR A 287 22.10 -36.89 -1.71
CA TYR A 287 21.99 -35.49 -2.12
C TYR A 287 23.33 -34.86 -2.50
N THR A 288 24.39 -35.66 -2.72
CA THR A 288 25.73 -35.13 -3.02
C THR A 288 25.81 -34.43 -4.37
N CYS A 289 24.94 -34.77 -5.32
CA CYS A 289 24.86 -34.09 -6.62
C CYS A 289 24.54 -32.59 -6.49
N ALA A 290 23.84 -32.20 -5.42
CA ALA A 290 23.46 -30.81 -5.14
C ALA A 290 24.57 -30.02 -4.39
N SER A 291 25.76 -30.59 -4.22
CA SER A 291 26.83 -29.98 -3.42
C SER A 291 27.32 -28.64 -3.96
N TYR A 292 27.28 -28.44 -5.28
CA TYR A 292 27.76 -27.19 -5.87
C TYR A 292 26.92 -25.98 -5.47
N ASP A 293 25.62 -26.18 -5.24
CA ASP A 293 24.70 -25.07 -4.97
C ASP A 293 24.32 -25.01 -3.49
N TRP A 294 23.67 -26.05 -2.97
CA TRP A 294 23.14 -26.04 -1.61
C TRP A 294 24.24 -26.01 -0.54
N ALA A 295 25.38 -26.66 -0.81
CA ALA A 295 26.49 -26.71 0.13
C ALA A 295 27.18 -25.35 0.25
N GLU A 296 27.44 -24.70 -0.89
CA GLU A 296 28.01 -23.35 -0.95
C GLU A 296 27.07 -22.32 -0.31
N LYS A 297 25.76 -22.42 -0.57
CA LYS A 297 24.74 -21.56 0.08
C LYS A 297 24.74 -21.73 1.60
N LEU A 298 24.86 -22.97 2.12
CA LEU A 298 24.97 -23.22 3.56
C LEU A 298 26.27 -22.61 4.12
N ASP A 299 27.41 -22.87 3.47
CA ASP A 299 28.73 -22.41 3.91
C ASP A 299 28.82 -20.87 3.90
N ALA A 300 28.31 -20.23 2.85
CA ALA A 300 28.21 -18.77 2.74
C ALA A 300 27.28 -18.17 3.79
N TRP A 301 26.15 -18.83 4.08
CA TRP A 301 25.20 -18.35 5.09
C TRP A 301 25.78 -18.44 6.51
N VAL A 302 26.42 -19.55 6.87
CA VAL A 302 27.11 -19.70 8.16
C VAL A 302 28.19 -18.63 8.29
N SER A 303 29.00 -18.43 7.25
CA SER A 303 30.05 -17.39 7.24
C SER A 303 29.46 -15.98 7.37
N SER A 304 28.33 -15.70 6.71
CA SER A 304 27.63 -14.41 6.77
C SER A 304 27.13 -14.11 8.19
N ILE A 305 26.57 -15.10 8.90
CA ILE A 305 26.16 -14.92 10.30
C ILE A 305 27.37 -14.56 11.16
N VAL A 306 28.44 -15.34 11.12
CA VAL A 306 29.64 -15.10 11.95
C VAL A 306 30.24 -13.72 11.65
N ALA A 307 30.31 -13.32 10.38
CA ALA A 307 30.80 -12.00 9.99
C ALA A 307 29.87 -10.86 10.45
N SER A 308 28.55 -11.00 10.27
CA SER A 308 27.57 -9.98 10.66
C SER A 308 27.44 -9.80 12.17
N ALA A 309 27.67 -10.86 12.94
CA ALA A 309 27.67 -10.84 14.40
C ALA A 309 28.84 -10.01 14.94
N ALA A 310 30.03 -10.13 14.33
CA ALA A 310 31.17 -9.29 14.63
C ALA A 310 30.92 -7.78 14.39
N GLU A 311 29.97 -7.45 13.50
CA GLU A 311 29.55 -6.08 13.17
C GLU A 311 28.28 -5.63 13.91
N TYR A 312 27.76 -6.42 14.86
CA TYR A 312 26.52 -6.18 15.61
C TYR A 312 25.25 -6.03 14.74
N SER A 313 25.26 -6.50 13.49
CA SER A 313 24.17 -6.26 12.54
C SER A 313 23.14 -7.39 12.47
N TYR A 314 23.42 -8.61 12.96
CA TYR A 314 22.56 -9.82 13.07
C TYR A 314 21.62 -10.14 11.89
N ARG A 315 21.80 -9.50 10.73
CA ARG A 315 20.98 -9.65 9.54
C ARG A 315 21.82 -10.38 8.49
N ALA A 316 22.01 -11.67 8.70
CA ALA A 316 22.67 -12.50 7.71
C ALA A 316 21.76 -12.66 6.50
N ILE A 317 22.39 -12.61 5.33
CA ILE A 317 21.75 -12.72 4.04
C ILE A 317 22.17 -14.05 3.42
N THR A 318 21.21 -14.75 2.82
CA THR A 318 21.46 -15.87 1.93
C THR A 318 20.81 -15.59 0.58
N TRP A 319 21.11 -16.44 -0.39
CA TRP A 319 20.72 -16.24 -1.79
C TRP A 319 20.00 -17.47 -2.32
N GLN A 320 19.01 -17.22 -3.17
CA GLN A 320 18.44 -18.20 -4.08
C GLN A 320 18.51 -17.58 -5.48
N ASP A 321 19.22 -18.23 -6.39
CA ASP A 321 19.58 -17.68 -7.69
C ASP A 321 20.29 -16.33 -7.51
N VAL A 322 19.75 -15.25 -8.08
CA VAL A 322 20.26 -13.87 -7.91
C VAL A 322 19.52 -13.07 -6.85
N LEU A 323 18.49 -13.63 -6.22
CA LEU A 323 17.68 -12.96 -5.21
C LEU A 323 18.21 -13.26 -3.81
N SER A 324 18.34 -12.21 -2.99
CA SER A 324 18.68 -12.38 -1.59
C SER A 324 17.45 -12.46 -0.71
N PHE A 325 17.57 -13.13 0.42
CA PHE A 325 16.57 -13.09 1.47
C PHE A 325 17.25 -13.20 2.85
N THR A 326 16.50 -12.82 3.87
CA THR A 326 16.92 -12.91 5.27
C THR A 326 15.81 -13.53 6.12
N VAL A 327 16.17 -14.09 7.26
CA VAL A 327 15.18 -14.60 8.20
C VAL A 327 14.43 -13.45 8.85
N ASN A 328 13.14 -13.65 9.05
CA ASN A 328 12.29 -12.68 9.71
C ASN A 328 12.26 -12.96 11.21
N THR A 329 12.92 -12.09 11.95
CA THR A 329 13.02 -12.12 13.42
C THR A 329 11.99 -11.23 14.11
N THR A 330 10.99 -10.70 13.38
CA THR A 330 9.97 -9.86 14.00
C THR A 330 9.23 -10.63 15.09
N SER A 331 9.25 -10.09 16.31
CA SER A 331 8.62 -10.70 17.48
C SER A 331 7.10 -10.75 17.30
N SER A 332 6.59 -11.91 16.89
CA SER A 332 5.15 -12.14 16.78
C SER A 332 4.60 -12.62 18.12
N LYS A 333 3.47 -12.04 18.58
CA LYS A 333 2.65 -12.67 19.62
C LYS A 333 2.06 -13.93 19.04
N SER A 334 2.61 -15.07 19.43
CA SER A 334 2.44 -16.34 18.74
C SER A 334 1.47 -17.24 19.54
N LYS A 335 0.42 -17.75 18.89
CA LYS A 335 -0.54 -18.71 19.44
C LYS A 335 -0.46 -20.02 18.67
N ILE A 336 -0.28 -21.13 19.38
CA ILE A 336 -0.63 -22.44 18.83
C ILE A 336 -2.15 -22.55 18.82
N LYS A 337 -2.71 -23.09 17.74
CA LYS A 337 -4.15 -23.29 17.59
C LYS A 337 -4.68 -24.14 18.76
N GLY A 338 -5.52 -23.55 19.60
CA GLY A 338 -6.12 -24.22 20.77
C GLY A 338 -5.45 -23.91 22.11
N GLU A 339 -4.37 -23.14 22.16
CA GLU A 339 -3.61 -22.85 23.39
C GLU A 339 -3.59 -21.35 23.78
N THR A 340 -3.28 -21.08 25.06
CA THR A 340 -3.14 -19.72 25.59
C THR A 340 -1.89 -19.03 25.06
N VAL A 341 -1.96 -17.70 24.90
CA VAL A 341 -0.84 -16.87 24.43
C VAL A 341 0.32 -16.94 25.43
N PHE A 342 1.47 -17.45 25.01
CA PHE A 342 2.73 -17.26 25.73
C PHE A 342 3.41 -16.00 25.17
N ASN A 343 3.70 -15.02 26.03
CA ASN A 343 4.09 -13.68 25.61
C ASN A 343 5.56 -13.51 25.20
N ASN A 344 6.42 -14.53 25.28
CA ASN A 344 7.88 -14.32 25.30
C ASN A 344 8.75 -15.20 24.39
N ASP A 345 8.20 -16.08 23.54
CA ASP A 345 9.04 -16.99 22.72
C ASP A 345 9.22 -16.44 21.29
N PRO A 346 10.44 -16.01 20.88
CA PRO A 346 10.71 -15.46 19.56
C PRO A 346 10.80 -16.56 18.52
N ILE A 347 9.74 -16.76 17.73
CA ILE A 347 9.81 -17.63 16.54
C ILE A 347 10.55 -16.89 15.43
N THR A 348 11.60 -17.50 14.90
CA THR A 348 12.27 -17.02 13.69
C THR A 348 11.57 -17.62 12.48
N TRP A 349 11.16 -16.77 11.53
CA TRP A 349 10.46 -17.18 10.32
C TRP A 349 11.40 -17.19 9.12
N ILE A 350 11.39 -18.28 8.38
CA ILE A 350 12.31 -18.60 7.30
C ILE A 350 11.55 -18.58 5.97
N PRO A 351 11.92 -17.66 5.04
CA PRO A 351 11.42 -17.64 3.68
C PRO A 351 11.55 -18.99 2.95
N ASN A 352 10.55 -19.33 2.14
CA ASN A 352 10.55 -20.54 1.32
C ASN A 352 11.28 -20.32 -0.02
N ARG A 353 12.32 -21.09 -0.31
CA ARG A 353 13.16 -20.96 -1.51
C ARG A 353 12.39 -21.19 -2.81
N ASN A 354 11.40 -22.09 -2.83
CA ASN A 354 10.57 -22.32 -4.03
C ASN A 354 9.81 -21.05 -4.41
N LEU A 355 9.37 -20.27 -3.41
CA LEU A 355 8.71 -18.99 -3.66
C LEU A 355 9.70 -17.91 -4.10
N ILE A 356 10.92 -17.88 -3.54
CA ILE A 356 11.98 -16.96 -3.97
C ILE A 356 12.36 -17.23 -5.44
N LYS A 357 12.54 -18.49 -5.83
CA LYS A 357 12.77 -18.87 -7.25
C LYS A 357 11.64 -18.40 -8.16
N ALA A 358 10.40 -18.47 -7.69
CA ALA A 358 9.27 -17.96 -8.44
C ALA A 358 9.24 -16.42 -8.55
N PHE A 359 9.79 -15.68 -7.58
CA PHE A 359 10.06 -14.25 -7.73
C PHE A 359 11.18 -13.95 -8.73
N TYR A 360 12.20 -14.79 -8.80
CA TYR A 360 13.26 -14.62 -9.78
C TYR A 360 12.67 -14.66 -11.20
N LYS A 361 11.80 -15.64 -11.48
CA LYS A 361 11.03 -15.68 -12.73
C LYS A 361 10.27 -14.36 -12.97
N ASP A 362 9.54 -13.86 -11.97
CA ASP A 362 8.76 -12.61 -12.11
C ASP A 362 9.65 -11.40 -12.42
N ALA A 363 10.77 -11.26 -11.70
CA ALA A 363 11.70 -10.16 -11.86
C ALA A 363 12.34 -10.16 -13.25
N THR A 364 12.76 -11.34 -13.73
CA THR A 364 13.34 -11.52 -15.07
C THR A 364 12.34 -11.19 -16.18
N VAL A 365 11.10 -11.69 -16.08
CA VAL A 365 10.02 -11.35 -17.03
C VAL A 365 9.80 -9.84 -17.10
N VAL A 366 9.70 -9.19 -15.94
CA VAL A 366 9.51 -7.74 -15.85
C VAL A 366 10.70 -6.99 -16.46
N ALA A 367 11.93 -7.46 -16.22
CA ALA A 367 13.13 -6.86 -16.77
C ALA A 367 13.11 -6.88 -18.31
N TYR A 368 12.79 -8.01 -18.93
CA TYR A 368 12.70 -8.11 -20.39
C TYR A 368 11.54 -7.30 -20.97
N ILE A 369 10.35 -7.35 -20.35
CA ILE A 369 9.20 -6.55 -20.79
C ILE A 369 9.55 -5.05 -20.76
N SER A 370 10.35 -4.61 -19.77
CA SER A 370 10.80 -3.22 -19.69
C SER A 370 11.73 -2.79 -20.82
N GLN A 371 12.36 -3.75 -21.50
CA GLN A 371 13.21 -3.53 -22.67
C GLN A 371 12.42 -3.59 -23.99
N GLY A 372 11.16 -4.03 -23.94
CA GLY A 372 10.26 -4.06 -25.09
C GLY A 372 10.16 -5.41 -25.80
N TYR A 373 10.67 -6.48 -25.19
CA TYR A 373 10.59 -7.82 -25.76
C TYR A 373 9.15 -8.38 -25.76
N SER A 374 8.80 -9.09 -26.82
CA SER A 374 7.60 -9.91 -26.95
C SER A 374 7.77 -11.27 -26.28
N ASN A 375 6.68 -12.03 -26.08
CA ASN A 375 6.73 -13.34 -25.43
C ASN A 375 7.76 -14.30 -26.07
N THR A 376 7.74 -14.43 -27.40
CA THR A 376 8.66 -15.31 -28.14
C THR A 376 10.11 -14.87 -27.97
N GLU A 377 10.38 -13.56 -28.03
CA GLU A 377 11.73 -13.03 -27.87
C GLU A 377 12.24 -13.16 -26.43
N ILE A 378 11.37 -13.09 -25.41
CA ILE A 378 11.75 -13.35 -24.01
C ILE A 378 12.28 -14.77 -23.88
N SER A 379 11.54 -15.74 -24.41
CA SER A 379 11.91 -17.15 -24.30
C SER A 379 13.23 -17.44 -25.01
N GLU A 380 13.42 -16.90 -26.23
CA GLU A 380 14.67 -17.06 -27.00
C GLU A 380 15.87 -16.36 -26.33
N THR A 381 15.68 -15.10 -25.88
CA THR A 381 16.75 -14.30 -25.27
C THR A 381 17.17 -14.84 -23.90
N SER A 382 16.21 -15.32 -23.11
CA SER A 382 16.46 -15.89 -21.79
C SER A 382 17.25 -17.19 -21.88
N GLN A 383 16.99 -18.02 -22.89
CA GLN A 383 17.79 -19.23 -23.14
C GLN A 383 19.27 -18.95 -23.46
N GLU A 384 19.58 -17.77 -24.03
CA GLU A 384 20.95 -17.39 -24.38
C GLU A 384 21.68 -16.67 -23.23
N ASN A 385 20.97 -15.83 -22.46
CA ASN A 385 21.60 -14.87 -21.55
C ASN A 385 21.41 -15.17 -20.06
N ASP A 386 20.38 -15.93 -19.69
CA ASP A 386 20.11 -16.23 -18.28
C ASP A 386 20.68 -17.59 -17.87
N ILE A 387 21.09 -17.67 -16.60
CA ILE A 387 21.56 -18.93 -16.00
C ILE A 387 20.41 -19.94 -15.94
N VAL A 388 19.19 -19.47 -15.64
CA VAL A 388 17.98 -20.27 -15.62
C VAL A 388 16.99 -19.69 -16.63
N PRO A 389 16.73 -20.38 -17.75
CA PRO A 389 15.82 -19.90 -18.79
C PRO A 389 14.39 -19.70 -18.27
N VAL A 390 13.74 -18.65 -18.76
CA VAL A 390 12.38 -18.29 -18.37
C VAL A 390 11.41 -18.51 -19.52
N GLU A 391 10.45 -19.42 -19.30
CA GLU A 391 9.32 -19.64 -20.19
C GLU A 391 8.05 -18.96 -19.67
N ILE A 392 7.31 -18.28 -20.55
CA ILE A 392 6.08 -17.58 -20.21
C ILE A 392 4.98 -17.83 -21.26
N THR A 393 3.75 -17.98 -20.78
CA THR A 393 2.57 -18.12 -21.66
C THR A 393 2.07 -16.77 -22.13
N ASP A 394 1.35 -16.73 -23.26
CA ASP A 394 0.75 -15.47 -23.76
C ASP A 394 -0.20 -14.83 -22.74
N GLU A 395 -0.96 -15.65 -22.00
CA GLU A 395 -1.87 -15.17 -20.95
C GLU A 395 -1.09 -14.53 -19.79
N GLU A 396 0.00 -15.15 -19.35
CA GLU A 396 0.87 -14.57 -18.32
C GLU A 396 1.49 -13.27 -18.81
N TYR A 397 2.03 -13.23 -20.02
CA TYR A 397 2.64 -12.03 -20.62
C TYR A 397 1.68 -10.83 -20.58
N GLU A 398 0.40 -11.05 -20.90
CA GLU A 398 -0.63 -10.02 -20.89
C GLU A 398 -0.90 -9.44 -19.49
N THR A 399 -0.62 -10.19 -18.42
CA THR A 399 -0.68 -9.70 -17.04
C THR A 399 0.53 -8.86 -16.67
N TYR A 400 1.74 -9.27 -17.07
CA TYR A 400 2.99 -8.54 -16.75
C TYR A 400 3.21 -7.29 -17.60
N ARG A 401 2.71 -7.25 -18.85
CA ARG A 401 2.92 -6.08 -19.73
C ARG A 401 2.40 -4.76 -19.12
N LEU A 402 1.42 -4.85 -18.21
CA LEU A 402 0.88 -3.72 -17.47
C LEU A 402 1.93 -3.06 -16.58
N TYR A 403 2.93 -3.83 -16.12
CA TYR A 403 3.98 -3.38 -15.20
C TYR A 403 5.02 -2.50 -15.91
N ASN A 404 5.18 -2.62 -17.23
CA ASN A 404 6.13 -1.79 -18.01
C ASN A 404 5.90 -0.27 -17.84
N LYS A 405 4.65 0.10 -17.53
CA LYS A 405 4.24 1.50 -17.41
C LYS A 405 4.50 2.08 -16.02
N SER A 406 5.10 1.35 -15.09
CA SER A 406 5.35 1.86 -13.74
C SER A 406 6.61 2.71 -13.66
N LEU A 407 6.58 3.74 -12.82
CA LEU A 407 7.76 4.47 -12.38
C LEU A 407 8.56 3.63 -11.37
N GLU A 408 7.85 3.04 -10.41
CA GLU A 408 8.36 2.09 -9.41
C GLU A 408 7.41 0.90 -9.31
N LEU A 409 7.94 -0.28 -8.99
CA LEU A 409 7.23 -1.53 -8.95
C LEU A 409 7.58 -2.29 -7.68
N GLU A 410 6.57 -2.79 -6.98
CA GLU A 410 6.76 -3.79 -5.93
C GLU A 410 5.97 -5.03 -6.33
N LEU A 411 6.68 -6.11 -6.65
CA LEU A 411 6.10 -7.43 -6.90
C LEU A 411 5.68 -8.07 -5.58
N GLN A 412 4.54 -8.74 -5.58
CA GLN A 412 3.98 -9.38 -4.40
C GLN A 412 3.53 -10.81 -4.69
N ARG A 413 3.82 -11.71 -3.76
CA ARG A 413 3.31 -13.08 -3.77
C ARG A 413 2.89 -13.51 -2.37
N SER A 414 1.81 -14.27 -2.27
CA SER A 414 1.43 -14.96 -1.05
C SER A 414 1.94 -16.41 -1.10
N GLY A 415 2.46 -16.89 0.04
CA GLY A 415 3.04 -18.23 0.09
C GLY A 415 3.36 -18.70 1.51
N PRO A 416 3.73 -19.99 1.66
CA PRO A 416 4.08 -20.55 2.95
C PRO A 416 5.37 -19.93 3.49
N ILE A 417 5.49 -19.88 4.80
CA ILE A 417 6.69 -19.48 5.55
C ILE A 417 6.83 -20.41 6.76
N LEU A 418 8.06 -20.82 7.06
CA LEU A 418 8.32 -21.81 8.12
C LEU A 418 8.96 -21.15 9.33
N GLY A 419 8.42 -21.40 10.51
CA GLY A 419 8.90 -20.89 11.78
C GLY A 419 9.66 -21.95 12.54
N THR A 420 10.64 -21.54 13.33
CA THR A 420 11.31 -22.42 14.29
C THR A 420 11.82 -21.65 15.49
N TYR A 421 12.01 -22.36 16.59
CA TYR A 421 12.69 -21.88 17.78
C TYR A 421 13.66 -22.98 18.24
N PRO A 422 14.94 -22.89 17.85
CA PRO A 422 15.93 -23.87 18.23
C PRO A 422 16.41 -23.62 19.65
N ASN A 423 16.50 -24.68 20.42
CA ASN A 423 17.11 -24.72 21.74
C ASN A 423 18.33 -25.66 21.67
N TYR A 424 19.37 -25.39 22.45
CA TYR A 424 20.63 -26.14 22.33
C TYR A 424 21.27 -26.40 23.69
N PHE A 425 22.02 -27.49 23.76
CA PHE A 425 22.73 -27.94 24.94
C PHE A 425 24.06 -28.55 24.56
N SER A 426 25.04 -28.34 25.42
CA SER A 426 26.33 -29.00 25.28
C SER A 426 26.71 -29.76 26.55
N TRP A 427 27.35 -30.91 26.34
CA TRP A 427 27.97 -31.69 27.40
C TRP A 427 29.40 -32.02 27.02
N SER A 428 30.24 -32.18 28.04
CA SER A 428 31.59 -32.70 27.91
C SER A 428 31.80 -33.68 29.06
N TYR A 429 32.05 -34.94 28.72
CA TYR A 429 32.18 -36.02 29.70
C TYR A 429 33.22 -37.04 29.24
N THR A 430 33.73 -37.82 30.20
CA THR A 430 34.54 -39.00 29.92
C THR A 430 33.64 -40.22 29.74
N GLN A 431 34.15 -41.28 29.11
CA GLN A 431 33.36 -42.49 28.87
C GLN A 431 32.73 -43.09 30.15
N ASP A 432 33.37 -42.94 31.31
CA ASP A 432 32.87 -43.43 32.59
C ASP A 432 31.66 -42.62 33.11
N ASP A 433 31.49 -41.39 32.64
CA ASP A 433 30.44 -40.46 33.08
C ASP A 433 29.25 -40.39 32.09
N GLU A 434 29.34 -41.04 30.92
CA GLU A 434 28.38 -40.93 29.81
C GLU A 434 26.93 -41.13 30.29
N SER A 435 26.66 -42.24 30.99
CA SER A 435 25.32 -42.60 31.43
C SER A 435 24.67 -41.61 32.41
N THR A 436 25.46 -40.70 33.01
CA THR A 436 24.95 -39.65 33.89
C THR A 436 24.27 -38.53 33.10
N TYR A 437 24.75 -38.28 31.87
CA TYR A 437 24.30 -37.16 31.05
C TYR A 437 23.46 -37.62 29.85
N TRP A 438 23.81 -38.75 29.25
CA TRP A 438 23.26 -39.24 28.00
C TRP A 438 23.19 -40.77 28.02
N TRP A 439 22.01 -41.33 27.77
CA TRP A 439 21.87 -42.79 27.70
C TRP A 439 20.75 -43.22 26.76
N THR A 440 20.76 -44.51 26.43
CA THR A 440 19.77 -45.15 25.57
C THR A 440 19.04 -46.23 26.34
N VAL A 441 17.73 -46.24 26.22
CA VAL A 441 16.84 -47.25 26.77
C VAL A 441 16.32 -48.05 25.59
N VAL A 442 16.66 -49.33 25.52
CA VAL A 442 16.23 -50.23 24.43
C VAL A 442 15.04 -51.04 24.94
N ILE A 443 13.88 -50.82 24.34
CA ILE A 443 12.63 -51.48 24.75
C ILE A 443 12.49 -52.79 23.98
N ASP A 444 12.60 -52.72 22.65
CA ASP A 444 12.61 -53.88 21.75
C ASP A 444 13.42 -53.59 20.47
N SER A 445 13.21 -54.36 19.40
CA SER A 445 13.94 -54.22 18.13
C SER A 445 13.70 -52.89 17.40
N ASP A 446 12.52 -52.30 17.58
CA ASP A 446 12.04 -51.16 16.80
C ASP A 446 11.66 -49.96 17.68
N HIS A 447 11.73 -50.11 19.01
CA HIS A 447 11.48 -49.06 19.99
C HIS A 447 12.70 -48.87 20.92
N ALA A 448 13.26 -47.67 20.89
CA ALA A 448 14.24 -47.18 21.84
C ALA A 448 13.91 -45.73 22.26
N LEU A 449 14.46 -45.31 23.40
CA LEU A 449 14.44 -43.92 23.85
C LEU A 449 15.86 -43.44 24.05
N ARG A 450 16.14 -42.22 23.59
CA ARG A 450 17.37 -41.51 23.91
C ARG A 450 17.04 -40.46 24.96
N CYS A 451 17.68 -40.58 26.12
CA CYS A 451 17.43 -39.70 27.25
C CYS A 451 18.67 -38.87 27.57
N CYS A 452 18.44 -37.60 27.88
CA CYS A 452 19.47 -36.68 28.34
C CYS A 452 19.05 -35.95 29.61
N ALA A 453 19.99 -35.81 30.54
CA ALA A 453 19.79 -35.10 31.81
C ALA A 453 20.27 -33.65 31.73
N GLY A 454 19.65 -32.78 32.54
CA GLY A 454 20.03 -31.37 32.64
C GLY A 454 19.47 -30.49 31.52
N TYR A 455 18.39 -30.91 30.87
CA TYR A 455 17.71 -30.13 29.84
C TYR A 455 17.03 -28.90 30.45
N VAL A 456 17.22 -27.73 29.85
CA VAL A 456 16.68 -26.41 30.27
C VAL A 456 15.99 -25.75 29.09
N TYR A 457 14.70 -25.45 29.19
CA TYR A 457 13.98 -24.75 28.13
C TYR A 457 13.93 -23.25 28.39
N GLY A 458 14.45 -22.46 27.46
CA GLY A 458 14.46 -21.00 27.57
C GLY A 458 15.46 -20.49 28.62
N ASN A 459 15.27 -19.24 29.06
CA ASN A 459 16.24 -18.50 29.87
C ASN A 459 16.01 -18.60 31.40
N VAL A 460 15.32 -19.65 31.86
CA VAL A 460 14.91 -19.81 33.26
C VAL A 460 15.70 -20.94 33.90
N ASP A 461 16.82 -20.59 34.55
CA ASP A 461 17.80 -21.51 35.18
C ASP A 461 17.27 -22.35 36.37
N THR A 462 15.96 -22.36 36.64
CA THR A 462 15.40 -22.99 37.86
C THR A 462 14.83 -24.39 37.65
N ASP A 463 14.47 -24.77 36.41
CA ASP A 463 13.79 -26.03 36.12
C ASP A 463 14.58 -26.91 35.14
N TYR A 464 15.31 -27.88 35.67
CA TYR A 464 16.01 -28.90 34.89
C TYR A 464 15.11 -30.11 34.65
N TYR A 465 15.16 -30.65 33.43
CA TYR A 465 14.40 -31.82 33.01
C TYR A 465 15.34 -32.95 32.56
N THR A 466 14.86 -34.19 32.70
CA THR A 466 15.33 -35.30 31.89
C THR A 466 14.43 -35.37 30.66
N ARG A 467 15.02 -35.20 29.48
CA ARG A 467 14.31 -35.24 28.20
C ARG A 467 14.55 -36.58 27.54
N CYS A 468 13.51 -37.27 27.12
CA CYS A 468 13.59 -38.55 26.41
C CYS A 468 12.86 -38.44 25.07
N PHE A 469 13.55 -38.70 23.97
CA PHE A 469 12.99 -38.66 22.62
C PHE A 469 13.00 -40.05 21.97
N GLN A 470 12.04 -40.28 21.09
CA GLN A 470 11.82 -41.56 20.44
C GLN A 470 12.89 -41.85 19.39
N ASP A 471 13.45 -43.06 19.46
CA ASP A 471 14.42 -43.63 18.52
C ASP A 471 13.88 -44.99 18.05
N GLY A 472 13.92 -45.27 16.74
CA GLY A 472 13.34 -46.47 16.14
C GLY A 472 11.96 -46.28 15.49
N ALA A 473 11.74 -47.01 14.39
CA ALA A 473 10.58 -46.84 13.51
C ALA A 473 9.26 -47.41 14.10
N GLY A 474 9.32 -48.14 15.22
CA GLY A 474 8.15 -48.74 15.85
C GLY A 474 7.18 -47.72 16.47
N TRP A 475 7.69 -46.56 16.88
CA TRP A 475 6.91 -45.55 17.62
C TRP A 475 5.81 -44.86 16.80
N GLY A 476 6.02 -44.70 15.50
CA GLY A 476 5.09 -43.96 14.65
C GLY A 476 5.68 -43.56 13.29
N PRO A 477 4.84 -43.07 12.37
CA PRO A 477 5.22 -42.83 10.99
C PRO A 477 6.18 -41.65 10.80
N ASN A 478 6.29 -40.71 11.76
CA ASN A 478 7.24 -39.60 11.67
C ASN A 478 8.47 -39.80 12.55
N THR A 479 8.53 -40.88 13.34
CA THR A 479 9.74 -41.25 14.07
C THR A 479 10.77 -41.87 13.13
N LYS A 480 11.79 -41.08 12.77
CA LYS A 480 12.78 -41.41 11.73
C LYS A 480 14.18 -41.01 12.19
N TYR A 481 15.19 -41.69 11.66
CA TYR A 481 16.59 -41.48 11.97
C TYR A 481 17.44 -41.41 10.69
N THR A 482 18.45 -40.54 10.71
CA THR A 482 19.55 -40.58 9.75
C THR A 482 20.84 -40.05 10.37
N ASN A 483 21.97 -40.31 9.72
CA ASN A 483 23.27 -39.83 10.16
C ASN A 483 24.21 -39.51 9.00
N PHE A 484 25.26 -38.77 9.32
CA PHE A 484 26.44 -38.56 8.49
C PHE A 484 27.61 -38.15 9.40
N SER A 485 28.78 -37.92 8.82
CA SER A 485 29.96 -37.50 9.57
C SER A 485 30.71 -36.36 8.91
N ILE A 486 31.43 -35.56 9.69
CA ILE A 486 32.40 -34.59 9.23
C ILE A 486 33.80 -35.18 9.41
N ALA A 487 34.62 -35.08 8.38
CA ALA A 487 35.97 -35.61 8.37
C ALA A 487 36.85 -35.02 9.48
N ALA A 488 37.77 -35.83 10.01
CA ALA A 488 38.91 -35.39 10.82
C ALA A 488 39.90 -34.57 9.97
N VAL A 489 40.66 -33.64 10.58
CA VAL A 489 41.74 -32.89 9.90
C VAL A 489 43.02 -32.95 10.72
N LEU A 490 44.16 -32.90 10.04
CA LEU A 490 45.43 -32.67 10.68
C LEU A 490 45.57 -31.16 10.97
N ASN A 491 45.66 -30.80 12.24
CA ASN A 491 45.99 -29.43 12.61
C ASN A 491 47.51 -29.22 12.43
N SER A 492 47.89 -28.32 11.53
CA SER A 492 49.29 -28.09 11.17
C SER A 492 50.11 -27.46 12.30
N GLU A 493 49.47 -26.70 13.20
CA GLU A 493 50.14 -26.02 14.31
C GLU A 493 50.42 -26.98 15.47
N SER A 494 49.44 -27.82 15.82
CA SER A 494 49.59 -28.81 16.91
C SER A 494 50.18 -30.14 16.46
N GLN A 495 50.27 -30.38 15.13
CA GLN A 495 50.64 -31.68 14.54
C GLN A 495 49.75 -32.85 15.03
N GLN A 496 48.55 -32.54 15.53
CA GLN A 496 47.59 -33.52 16.03
C GLN A 496 46.41 -33.66 15.06
N ILE A 497 45.87 -34.87 14.96
CA ILE A 497 44.63 -35.11 14.22
C ILE A 497 43.49 -34.66 15.13
N GLU A 498 42.81 -33.59 14.72
CA GLU A 498 41.54 -33.22 15.31
C GLU A 498 40.48 -34.24 14.87
N PRO A 499 39.72 -34.79 15.82
CA PRO A 499 38.74 -35.84 15.54
C PRO A 499 37.61 -35.35 14.63
N GLY A 500 37.00 -36.30 13.92
CA GLY A 500 35.77 -36.03 13.17
C GLY A 500 34.57 -35.82 14.08
N VAL A 501 33.48 -35.30 13.50
CA VAL A 501 32.20 -35.09 14.20
C VAL A 501 31.17 -36.04 13.61
N LYS A 502 30.51 -36.84 14.45
CA LYS A 502 29.33 -37.61 14.06
C LYS A 502 28.11 -36.70 14.15
N TYR A 503 27.26 -36.70 13.13
CA TYR A 503 26.05 -35.91 13.07
C TYR A 503 24.84 -36.85 12.94
N GLU A 504 23.93 -36.78 13.90
CA GLU A 504 22.76 -37.64 13.96
C GLU A 504 21.50 -36.79 14.02
N VAL A 505 20.46 -37.20 13.28
CA VAL A 505 19.21 -36.46 13.18
C VAL A 505 18.08 -37.41 13.52
N TYR A 506 17.36 -37.08 14.58
CA TYR A 506 16.22 -37.82 15.08
C TYR A 506 14.97 -36.96 14.91
N SER A 507 14.02 -37.43 14.14
CA SER A 507 12.66 -36.91 14.16
C SER A 507 11.82 -37.80 15.05
N SER A 508 11.07 -37.21 15.97
CA SER A 508 10.24 -37.95 16.93
C SER A 508 8.82 -37.42 16.92
N ASP A 509 7.84 -38.34 16.86
CA ASP A 509 6.42 -37.98 16.97
C ASP A 509 6.12 -37.33 18.33
N LYS A 510 6.73 -37.87 19.40
CA LYS A 510 6.60 -37.34 20.77
C LYS A 510 7.93 -37.28 21.52
N VAL A 511 8.02 -36.35 22.45
CA VAL A 511 9.13 -36.21 23.41
C VAL A 511 8.57 -36.17 24.82
N GLY A 512 9.18 -36.95 25.72
CA GLY A 512 8.86 -36.99 27.15
C GLY A 512 9.78 -36.07 27.95
N PHE A 513 9.24 -35.46 28.99
CA PHE A 513 9.97 -34.57 29.89
C PHE A 513 9.67 -34.92 31.34
N LEU A 514 10.72 -35.18 32.11
CA LEU A 514 10.63 -35.51 33.54
C LEU A 514 11.24 -34.39 34.37
N HIS A 515 10.42 -33.68 35.13
CA HIS A 515 10.88 -32.58 35.96
C HIS A 515 11.83 -33.10 37.05
N LYS A 516 13.07 -32.60 37.07
CA LYS A 516 14.14 -33.05 37.97
C LYS A 516 14.37 -34.58 37.93
N GLY A 517 14.07 -35.21 36.79
CA GLY A 517 14.19 -36.66 36.59
C GLY A 517 13.15 -37.50 37.35
N GLN A 518 12.10 -36.90 37.91
CA GLN A 518 11.06 -37.62 38.64
C GLN A 518 10.12 -38.32 37.66
N THR A 519 9.95 -39.63 37.83
CA THR A 519 9.06 -40.46 37.01
C THR A 519 7.62 -40.43 37.50
N PRO A 520 6.62 -40.51 36.60
CA PRO A 520 5.22 -40.63 37.00
C PRO A 520 4.96 -41.96 37.72
N PRO A 521 3.93 -42.05 38.58
CA PRO A 521 3.68 -43.26 39.37
C PRO A 521 3.47 -44.55 38.56
N SER A 522 3.02 -44.45 37.30
CA SER A 522 2.82 -45.58 36.40
C SER A 522 4.07 -45.99 35.60
N LEU A 523 5.18 -45.24 35.72
CA LEU A 523 6.45 -45.54 35.05
C LEU A 523 7.56 -45.76 36.07
N PRO A 524 7.91 -47.01 36.42
CA PRO A 524 9.02 -47.29 37.32
C PRO A 524 10.35 -46.70 36.82
N GLN A 525 11.19 -46.18 37.72
CA GLN A 525 12.53 -45.67 37.36
C GLN A 525 13.37 -46.70 36.60
N ALA A 526 13.20 -47.99 36.91
CA ALA A 526 13.87 -49.08 36.24
C ALA A 526 13.58 -49.16 34.72
N CYS A 527 12.44 -48.61 34.27
CA CYS A 527 12.10 -48.52 32.84
C CYS A 527 13.03 -47.55 32.10
N LEU A 528 13.65 -46.59 32.78
CA LEU A 528 14.53 -45.59 32.18
C LEU A 528 16.01 -45.87 32.41
N ASN A 529 16.37 -47.02 32.98
CA ASN A 529 17.77 -47.37 33.17
C ASN A 529 18.48 -47.58 31.82
N PRO A 530 19.77 -47.22 31.72
CA PRO A 530 20.56 -47.48 30.51
C PRO A 530 20.55 -48.96 30.10
N GLY A 531 20.38 -49.23 28.80
CA GLY A 531 20.41 -50.57 28.23
C GLY A 531 19.03 -51.17 27.97
N GLN A 532 18.97 -52.51 27.94
CA GLN A 532 17.75 -53.24 27.60
C GLN A 532 16.77 -53.26 28.77
N VAL A 533 15.52 -52.86 28.52
CA VAL A 533 14.42 -52.96 29.49
C VAL A 533 14.08 -54.43 29.74
N SER A 534 13.94 -54.81 31.01
CA SER A 534 13.53 -56.18 31.38
C SER A 534 12.11 -56.47 30.90
N LYS A 535 11.90 -57.64 30.31
CA LYS A 535 10.57 -58.08 29.83
C LYS A 535 9.54 -58.25 30.95
N ASP A 536 10.00 -58.41 32.18
CA ASP A 536 9.15 -58.59 33.36
C ASP A 536 8.68 -57.25 33.96
N LEU A 537 9.12 -56.12 33.41
CA LEU A 537 8.79 -54.78 33.88
C LEU A 537 7.67 -54.17 33.03
N ASP A 538 6.56 -53.82 33.68
CA ASP A 538 5.45 -53.12 33.03
C ASP A 538 5.76 -51.61 33.00
N CYS A 539 5.96 -51.07 31.79
CA CYS A 539 6.39 -49.69 31.57
C CYS A 539 5.30 -48.93 30.78
N ASP A 540 4.61 -48.01 31.45
CA ASP A 540 3.61 -47.14 30.83
C ASP A 540 4.29 -45.98 30.07
N TRP A 541 4.67 -46.23 28.82
CA TRP A 541 5.30 -45.22 27.96
C TRP A 541 4.35 -44.07 27.60
N ASP A 542 3.03 -44.30 27.58
CA ASP A 542 2.06 -43.25 27.32
C ASP A 542 2.06 -42.21 28.44
N ALA A 543 2.24 -42.63 29.69
CA ALA A 543 2.42 -41.71 30.81
C ALA A 543 3.67 -40.82 30.66
N LEU A 544 4.80 -41.36 30.20
CA LEU A 544 6.00 -40.57 29.92
C LEU A 544 5.72 -39.42 28.94
N PHE A 545 4.99 -39.72 27.87
CA PHE A 545 4.63 -38.74 26.85
C PHE A 545 3.39 -37.91 27.21
N ALA A 546 2.66 -38.26 28.27
CA ALA A 546 1.52 -37.48 28.75
C ALA A 546 1.96 -36.28 29.59
N GLU A 547 3.14 -36.33 30.23
CA GLU A 547 3.68 -35.25 31.06
C GLU A 547 3.69 -33.89 30.32
N PRO A 548 3.34 -32.78 31.01
CA PRO A 548 3.11 -31.48 30.38
C PRO A 548 4.39 -30.86 29.79
N GLY A 549 5.57 -31.27 30.30
CA GLY A 549 6.87 -30.73 29.91
C GLY A 549 7.03 -29.22 30.20
N PRO A 550 8.16 -28.63 29.80
CA PRO A 550 8.41 -27.20 30.01
C PRO A 550 7.62 -26.30 29.08
N SER A 551 7.19 -26.81 27.92
CA SER A 551 6.38 -26.06 26.96
C SER A 551 5.61 -27.03 26.06
N PRO A 552 4.32 -26.77 25.78
CA PRO A 552 3.54 -27.60 24.86
C PRO A 552 4.08 -27.57 23.42
N ARG A 553 4.89 -26.55 23.08
CA ARG A 553 5.42 -26.34 21.73
C ARG A 553 6.48 -27.34 21.31
N ILE A 554 7.17 -27.96 22.27
CA ILE A 554 8.32 -28.87 22.04
C ILE A 554 8.01 -30.31 22.43
N LYS A 555 6.72 -30.68 22.36
CA LYS A 555 6.25 -32.00 22.77
C LYS A 555 6.00 -32.94 21.60
N ASN A 556 5.48 -32.41 20.49
CA ASN A 556 5.08 -33.19 19.33
C ASN A 556 5.89 -32.78 18.10
N ASN A 557 6.18 -33.74 17.20
CA ASN A 557 6.87 -33.52 15.93
C ASN A 557 8.22 -32.79 16.10
N VAL A 558 9.03 -33.24 17.07
CA VAL A 558 10.29 -32.59 17.43
C VAL A 558 11.43 -33.19 16.64
N THR A 559 12.33 -32.35 16.15
CA THR A 559 13.60 -32.78 15.55
C THR A 559 14.74 -32.51 16.51
N THR A 560 15.58 -33.51 16.74
CA THR A 560 16.79 -33.43 17.58
C THR A 560 18.01 -33.71 16.73
N LEU A 561 18.91 -32.73 16.64
CA LEU A 561 20.22 -32.84 16.00
C LEU A 561 21.23 -33.13 17.09
N VAL A 562 22.01 -34.20 16.95
CA VAL A 562 23.04 -34.61 17.91
C VAL A 562 24.38 -34.65 17.20
N MET A 563 25.29 -33.79 17.63
CA MET A 563 26.65 -33.70 17.13
C MET A 563 27.60 -34.23 18.21
N THR A 564 28.42 -35.23 17.86
CA THR A 564 29.31 -35.90 18.81
C THR A 564 30.75 -35.89 18.31
N MET A 565 31.68 -35.49 19.16
CA MET A 565 33.12 -35.51 18.89
C MET A 565 33.83 -36.26 20.02
N ILE A 566 34.69 -37.23 19.69
CA ILE A 566 35.49 -37.97 20.66
C ILE A 566 36.96 -37.61 20.44
N THR A 567 37.59 -37.01 21.45
CA THR A 567 38.99 -36.59 21.40
C THR A 567 39.96 -37.74 21.66
N ALA A 568 41.25 -37.54 21.34
CA ALA A 568 42.31 -38.51 21.63
C ALA A 568 42.45 -38.82 23.14
N ASN A 569 41.99 -37.92 24.01
CA ASN A 569 42.02 -38.10 25.46
C ASN A 569 40.78 -38.84 26.00
N ASN A 570 39.97 -39.45 25.13
CA ASN A 570 38.71 -40.12 25.46
C ASN A 570 37.65 -39.21 26.11
N THR A 571 37.75 -37.89 25.89
CA THR A 571 36.70 -36.94 26.21
C THR A 571 35.71 -36.86 25.06
N THR A 572 34.44 -37.04 25.36
CA THR A 572 33.33 -36.92 24.43
C THR A 572 32.64 -35.58 24.62
N ALA A 573 32.62 -34.77 23.55
CA ALA A 573 31.82 -33.56 23.47
C ALA A 573 30.52 -33.87 22.71
N VAL A 574 29.40 -33.42 23.24
CA VAL A 574 28.08 -33.54 22.63
C VAL A 574 27.46 -32.15 22.53
N LEU A 575 26.96 -31.79 21.34
CA LEU A 575 26.09 -30.65 21.11
C LEU A 575 24.75 -31.20 20.62
N ALA A 576 23.69 -31.03 21.40
CA ALA A 576 22.33 -31.37 20.98
C ALA A 576 21.55 -30.09 20.70
N VAL A 577 20.80 -30.08 19.60
CA VAL A 577 19.91 -28.99 19.21
C VAL A 577 18.53 -29.56 19.00
N ASP A 578 17.54 -29.05 19.70
CA ASP A 578 16.14 -29.43 19.53
C ASP A 578 15.33 -28.27 18.94
N PHE A 579 14.46 -28.61 18.01
CA PHE A 579 13.58 -27.62 17.42
C PHE A 579 12.29 -28.25 16.91
N VAL A 580 11.27 -27.40 16.79
CA VAL A 580 9.99 -27.73 16.16
C VAL A 580 9.77 -26.77 15.00
N ALA A 581 9.39 -27.33 13.86
CA ALA A 581 9.03 -26.56 12.69
C ALA A 581 7.55 -26.19 12.74
N PHE A 582 7.22 -24.95 12.38
CA PHE A 582 5.86 -24.44 12.34
C PHE A 582 5.54 -23.92 10.94
N ALA A 583 4.34 -24.18 10.43
CA ALA A 583 3.91 -23.63 9.14
C ALA A 583 2.94 -22.46 9.30
N ALA A 584 3.15 -21.41 8.51
CA ALA A 584 2.25 -20.27 8.34
C ALA A 584 2.28 -19.76 6.89
N PHE A 585 1.56 -18.66 6.62
CA PHE A 585 1.54 -18.00 5.31
C PHE A 585 1.79 -16.50 5.49
N THR A 586 2.53 -15.90 4.56
CA THR A 586 2.78 -14.45 4.56
C THR A 586 2.81 -13.92 3.13
N ASN A 587 2.82 -12.59 3.02
CA ASN A 587 3.09 -11.89 1.78
C ASN A 587 4.58 -11.59 1.69
N TYR A 588 5.14 -11.95 0.55
CA TYR A 588 6.49 -11.65 0.15
C TYR A 588 6.44 -10.47 -0.80
N THR A 589 7.40 -9.57 -0.68
CA THR A 589 7.55 -8.41 -1.55
C THR A 589 8.94 -8.33 -2.12
N LEU A 590 9.03 -7.95 -3.39
CA LEU A 590 10.29 -7.71 -4.08
C LEU A 590 10.15 -6.41 -4.87
N ASP A 591 11.05 -5.47 -4.60
CA ASP A 591 11.35 -4.40 -5.53
C ASP A 591 12.41 -4.92 -6.52
N PRO A 592 12.07 -5.14 -7.81
CA PRO A 592 13.02 -5.70 -8.76
C PRO A 592 13.99 -4.65 -9.33
N SER A 593 13.88 -3.38 -8.94
CA SER A 593 14.75 -2.32 -9.43
C SER A 593 16.15 -2.40 -8.80
N PRO A 594 17.23 -2.48 -9.60
CA PRO A 594 18.59 -2.49 -9.06
C PRO A 594 19.00 -1.15 -8.43
N LEU A 595 18.25 -0.06 -8.69
CA LEU A 595 18.50 1.26 -8.11
C LEU A 595 18.05 1.39 -6.65
N SER A 596 16.86 0.87 -6.34
CA SER A 596 16.24 0.96 -5.01
C SER A 596 16.47 -0.30 -4.17
N ASN A 597 16.70 -1.45 -4.83
CA ASN A 597 17.02 -2.71 -4.20
C ASN A 597 18.32 -3.32 -4.77
N PRO A 598 19.50 -2.74 -4.48
CA PRO A 598 20.76 -3.15 -5.09
C PRO A 598 21.22 -4.57 -4.71
N ILE A 599 20.68 -5.13 -3.62
CA ILE A 599 20.96 -6.51 -3.19
C ILE A 599 19.85 -7.49 -3.61
N SER A 600 18.85 -7.04 -4.37
CA SER A 600 17.70 -7.87 -4.79
C SER A 600 17.04 -8.61 -3.63
N LEU A 601 16.88 -7.92 -2.50
CA LEU A 601 16.32 -8.48 -1.27
C LEU A 601 14.82 -8.68 -1.40
N VAL A 602 14.39 -9.93 -1.21
CA VAL A 602 12.99 -10.27 -0.99
C VAL A 602 12.68 -10.09 0.49
N GLN A 603 11.62 -9.35 0.76
CA GLN A 603 11.15 -9.06 2.11
C GLN A 603 9.88 -9.85 2.42
N THR A 604 9.72 -10.24 3.68
CA THR A 604 8.48 -10.85 4.17
C THR A 604 7.74 -9.86 5.06
N GLN A 605 6.45 -9.69 4.83
CA GLN A 605 5.59 -8.86 5.68
C GLN A 605 5.30 -9.55 7.04
N THR A 606 4.56 -8.87 7.91
CA THR A 606 4.19 -9.35 9.25
C THR A 606 3.52 -10.73 9.21
N VAL A 607 4.09 -11.66 9.97
CA VAL A 607 3.67 -13.07 9.95
C VAL A 607 2.44 -13.31 10.86
N PRO A 608 1.49 -14.20 10.51
CA PRO A 608 0.29 -14.44 11.29
C PRO A 608 0.54 -15.03 12.68
N GLN A 609 -0.43 -14.84 13.58
CA GLN A 609 -0.35 -15.25 14.99
C GLN A 609 -0.71 -16.72 15.23
N ILE A 610 -1.17 -17.47 14.22
CA ILE A 610 -1.64 -18.86 14.36
C ILE A 610 -0.83 -19.75 13.43
N TYR A 611 -0.29 -20.84 13.96
CA TYR A 611 0.54 -21.79 13.24
C TYR A 611 0.36 -23.20 13.81
N GLU A 612 0.72 -24.20 13.02
CA GLU A 612 0.63 -25.63 13.36
C GLU A 612 2.03 -26.26 13.29
N PRO A 613 2.39 -27.14 14.25
CA PRO A 613 3.65 -27.87 14.20
C PRO A 613 3.63 -28.88 13.05
N VAL A 614 4.72 -28.94 12.29
CA VAL A 614 4.85 -29.85 11.15
C VAL A 614 5.91 -30.90 11.42
N ALA A 615 5.61 -32.15 11.08
CA ALA A 615 6.58 -33.23 11.12
C ALA A 615 7.66 -33.00 10.07
N LEU A 616 8.92 -33.20 10.44
CA LEU A 616 10.07 -33.01 9.56
C LEU A 616 10.77 -34.35 9.33
N ASN A 617 11.01 -34.71 8.08
CA ASN A 617 11.82 -35.87 7.73
C ASN A 617 13.32 -35.56 7.92
N PRO A 618 14.11 -36.41 8.58
CA PRO A 618 15.56 -36.21 8.73
C PRO A 618 16.32 -36.09 7.40
N ALA A 619 15.77 -36.63 6.31
CA ALA A 619 16.36 -36.52 4.98
C ALA A 619 16.46 -35.07 4.47
N TRP A 620 15.61 -34.15 4.94
CA TRP A 620 15.75 -32.72 4.64
C TRP A 620 17.06 -32.14 5.19
N THR A 621 17.54 -32.63 6.33
CA THR A 621 18.84 -32.22 6.88
C THR A 621 19.99 -32.82 6.09
N LEU A 622 19.88 -34.06 5.59
CA LEU A 622 20.87 -34.62 4.65
C LEU A 622 20.98 -33.77 3.38
N ALA A 623 19.84 -33.36 2.82
CA ALA A 623 19.80 -32.46 1.67
C ALA A 623 20.43 -31.11 1.99
N ALA A 624 20.17 -30.52 3.17
CA ALA A 624 20.74 -29.24 3.58
C ALA A 624 22.27 -29.28 3.67
N TRP A 625 22.82 -30.42 4.07
CA TRP A 625 24.25 -30.66 4.14
C TRP A 625 24.84 -31.27 2.86
N THR A 626 24.01 -31.53 1.85
CA THR A 626 24.37 -32.14 0.55
C THR A 626 25.17 -33.44 0.72
N THR A 627 24.64 -34.36 1.52
CA THR A 627 25.28 -35.64 1.84
C THR A 627 24.32 -36.79 1.65
N GLU A 628 24.86 -38.01 1.61
CA GLU A 628 24.10 -39.26 1.68
C GLU A 628 24.01 -39.77 3.12
N VAL A 629 23.12 -40.75 3.35
CA VAL A 629 23.02 -41.49 4.62
C VAL A 629 24.36 -42.17 4.92
N GLY A 630 24.93 -41.91 6.10
CA GLY A 630 26.25 -42.41 6.48
C GLY A 630 27.41 -41.75 5.73
N GLY A 631 27.13 -40.72 4.93
CA GLY A 631 28.12 -40.00 4.14
C GLY A 631 29.15 -39.25 4.99
N LYS A 632 30.20 -38.76 4.33
CA LYS A 632 31.31 -38.04 4.96
C LYS A 632 31.54 -36.70 4.29
N ILE A 633 31.35 -35.62 5.05
CA ILE A 633 31.53 -34.25 4.63
C ILE A 633 33.01 -33.84 4.82
N PRO A 634 33.63 -33.18 3.81
CA PRO A 634 34.99 -32.65 3.93
C PRO A 634 35.14 -31.67 5.11
N ALA A 635 36.29 -31.72 5.77
CA ALA A 635 36.58 -30.87 6.92
C ALA A 635 36.73 -29.39 6.53
N GLU A 636 37.15 -29.16 5.28
CA GLU A 636 37.52 -27.87 4.71
C GLU A 636 36.30 -26.97 4.42
N ARG A 637 35.09 -27.54 4.41
CA ARG A 637 33.86 -26.76 4.26
C ARG A 637 33.72 -25.77 5.42
N THR A 638 33.27 -24.56 5.13
CA THR A 638 33.19 -23.49 6.13
C THR A 638 32.27 -23.87 7.30
N ALA A 639 31.08 -24.40 7.04
CA ALA A 639 30.17 -24.85 8.08
C ALA A 639 30.78 -26.00 8.91
N ALA A 640 31.48 -26.93 8.26
CA ALA A 640 32.16 -28.03 8.93
C ALA A 640 33.31 -27.56 9.82
N THR A 641 34.14 -26.64 9.33
CA THR A 641 35.25 -26.04 10.08
C THR A 641 34.75 -25.30 11.31
N ILE A 642 33.69 -24.50 11.18
CA ILE A 642 33.13 -23.74 12.31
C ILE A 642 32.49 -24.69 13.34
N LEU A 643 31.74 -25.70 12.90
CA LEU A 643 31.17 -26.69 13.82
C LEU A 643 32.26 -27.44 14.57
N ARG A 644 33.33 -27.84 13.88
CA ARG A 644 34.47 -28.48 14.53
C ARG A 644 35.16 -27.58 15.54
N SER A 645 35.36 -26.30 15.23
CA SER A 645 35.88 -25.31 16.17
C SER A 645 35.05 -25.26 17.45
N VAL A 646 33.72 -25.16 17.30
CA VAL A 646 32.76 -25.18 18.43
C VAL A 646 32.87 -26.47 19.24
N MET A 647 32.91 -27.63 18.59
CA MET A 647 33.01 -28.92 19.26
C MET A 647 34.33 -29.09 20.01
N THR A 648 35.45 -28.62 19.44
CA THR A 648 36.76 -28.60 20.12
C THR A 648 36.73 -27.70 21.36
N THR A 649 36.06 -26.54 21.31
CA THR A 649 35.89 -25.68 22.48
C THR A 649 35.06 -26.37 23.56
N ILE A 650 33.97 -27.05 23.21
CA ILE A 650 33.14 -27.83 24.14
C ILE A 650 33.99 -28.94 24.78
N ALA A 651 34.76 -29.68 23.98
CA ALA A 651 35.61 -30.75 24.47
C ALA A 651 36.69 -30.27 25.45
N SER A 652 37.18 -29.03 25.31
CA SER A 652 38.17 -28.46 26.23
C SER A 652 37.61 -28.16 27.63
N SER A 653 36.29 -28.06 27.77
CA SER A 653 35.58 -27.66 28.99
C SER A 653 36.09 -26.34 29.61
N ASN A 654 36.73 -25.48 28.82
CA ASN A 654 37.33 -24.25 29.31
C ASN A 654 36.30 -23.13 29.40
N ALA A 655 35.88 -22.79 30.62
CA ALA A 655 34.86 -21.78 30.88
C ALA A 655 35.17 -20.40 30.29
N THR A 656 36.45 -20.02 30.14
CA THR A 656 36.79 -18.72 29.55
C THR A 656 36.55 -18.67 28.05
N LEU A 657 36.85 -19.76 27.34
CA LEU A 657 36.60 -19.87 25.89
C LEU A 657 35.10 -19.96 25.58
N LEU A 658 34.34 -20.63 26.45
CA LEU A 658 32.88 -20.77 26.31
C LEU A 658 32.12 -19.44 26.49
N MET A 659 32.75 -18.44 27.12
CA MET A 659 32.18 -17.10 27.31
C MET A 659 32.70 -16.07 26.29
N GLU A 660 33.57 -16.48 25.37
CA GLU A 660 34.10 -15.59 24.34
C GLU A 660 33.02 -15.29 23.29
N ASN A 661 32.84 -14.01 22.93
CA ASN A 661 31.84 -13.60 21.93
C ASN A 661 32.00 -14.38 20.62
N ARG A 662 33.24 -14.61 20.18
CA ARG A 662 33.53 -15.39 18.97
C ARG A 662 32.95 -16.81 19.03
N TYR A 663 33.07 -17.49 20.18
CA TYR A 663 32.49 -18.82 20.37
C TYR A 663 30.96 -18.76 20.32
N LEU A 664 30.35 -17.79 20.98
CA LEU A 664 28.89 -17.62 20.99
C LEU A 664 28.33 -17.35 19.59
N ASP A 665 29.01 -16.52 18.80
CA ASP A 665 28.63 -16.22 17.42
C ASP A 665 28.75 -17.46 16.51
N GLN A 666 29.85 -18.21 16.65
CA GLN A 666 30.05 -19.46 15.92
C GLN A 666 29.03 -20.52 16.31
N LEU A 667 28.75 -20.67 17.60
CA LEU A 667 27.75 -21.59 18.14
C LEU A 667 26.37 -21.26 17.59
N LEU A 668 25.96 -19.98 17.64
CA LEU A 668 24.68 -19.55 17.09
C LEU A 668 24.58 -19.87 15.60
N ALA A 669 25.64 -19.62 14.82
CA ALA A 669 25.65 -19.89 13.39
C ALA A 669 25.48 -21.39 13.07
N VAL A 670 26.18 -22.29 13.78
CA VAL A 670 26.10 -23.74 13.50
C VAL A 670 24.85 -24.40 14.05
N VAL A 671 24.24 -23.82 15.09
CA VAL A 671 22.96 -24.27 15.65
C VAL A 671 21.80 -23.87 14.73
N THR A 672 21.80 -22.63 14.24
CA THR A 672 20.62 -22.06 13.56
C THR A 672 20.64 -22.22 12.05
N THR A 673 21.78 -22.00 11.38
CA THR A 673 21.83 -21.95 9.91
C THR A 673 21.49 -23.28 9.25
N PRO A 674 21.96 -24.45 9.72
CA PRO A 674 21.57 -25.73 9.13
C PRO A 674 20.06 -25.97 9.23
N ILE A 675 19.43 -25.53 10.33
CA ILE A 675 17.98 -25.58 10.49
C ILE A 675 17.29 -24.63 9.51
N PHE A 676 17.76 -23.39 9.39
CA PHE A 676 17.19 -22.43 8.44
C PHE A 676 17.31 -22.90 7.00
N GLN A 677 18.47 -23.45 6.62
CA GLN A 677 18.68 -24.06 5.31
C GLN A 677 17.68 -25.20 5.09
N THR A 678 17.59 -26.14 6.04
CA THR A 678 16.64 -27.27 5.99
C THR A 678 15.21 -26.80 5.77
N LEU A 679 14.73 -25.85 6.58
CA LEU A 679 13.35 -25.36 6.49
C LEU A 679 13.10 -24.54 5.21
N SER A 680 14.06 -23.74 4.78
CA SER A 680 13.92 -22.90 3.57
C SER A 680 13.70 -23.72 2.30
N MET A 681 14.19 -24.96 2.26
CA MET A 681 14.11 -25.87 1.10
C MET A 681 12.85 -26.74 1.08
N ILE A 682 12.07 -26.78 2.17
CA ILE A 682 10.88 -27.64 2.22
C ILE A 682 9.86 -27.21 1.18
N GLU A 683 9.40 -28.16 0.40
CA GLU A 683 8.49 -27.90 -0.71
C GLU A 683 7.05 -27.77 -0.25
N TYR A 684 6.24 -27.17 -1.12
CA TYR A 684 4.80 -27.20 -1.04
C TYR A 684 4.21 -27.58 -2.40
N GLU A 685 3.09 -28.29 -2.36
CA GLU A 685 2.35 -28.64 -3.56
C GLU A 685 1.14 -27.73 -3.77
N THR A 686 0.83 -27.46 -5.04
CA THR A 686 -0.34 -26.69 -5.44
C THR A 686 -1.26 -27.54 -6.31
N LEU A 687 -2.57 -27.37 -6.12
CA LEU A 687 -3.60 -27.87 -7.02
C LEU A 687 -3.83 -26.83 -8.11
N SER A 688 -3.87 -27.28 -9.37
CA SER A 688 -4.12 -26.40 -10.51
C SER A 688 -5.47 -25.69 -10.38
N PRO A 689 -5.56 -24.40 -10.78
CA PRO A 689 -6.80 -23.61 -10.64
C PRO A 689 -7.99 -24.21 -11.41
N THR A 690 -7.76 -25.05 -12.41
CA THR A 690 -8.79 -25.67 -13.26
C THR A 690 -9.57 -26.81 -12.59
N SER A 691 -9.12 -27.32 -11.44
CA SER A 691 -9.75 -28.49 -10.76
C SER A 691 -10.76 -28.13 -9.68
N LEU A 692 -11.09 -26.84 -9.48
CA LEU A 692 -12.12 -26.41 -8.53
C LEU A 692 -13.42 -26.06 -9.27
N PRO A 693 -14.58 -26.61 -8.87
CA PRO A 693 -15.86 -26.20 -9.45
C PRO A 693 -16.11 -24.73 -9.15
N THR A 694 -16.29 -23.95 -10.20
CA THR A 694 -16.60 -22.52 -10.20
C THR A 694 -17.96 -22.29 -9.52
N THR A 695 -17.99 -22.14 -8.21
CA THR A 695 -19.10 -21.45 -7.56
C THR A 695 -18.89 -19.95 -7.69
N THR A 696 -19.41 -19.41 -8.79
CA THR A 696 -19.70 -17.99 -8.97
C THR A 696 -20.52 -17.47 -7.78
N GLY A 697 -19.95 -16.56 -7.01
CA GLY A 697 -20.65 -15.96 -5.87
C GLY A 697 -19.85 -14.83 -5.22
N SER A 698 -19.90 -13.64 -5.80
CA SER A 698 -19.49 -12.40 -5.15
C SER A 698 -20.25 -12.20 -3.84
N SER A 699 -19.61 -12.45 -2.71
CA SER A 699 -20.00 -11.84 -1.43
C SER A 699 -18.77 -11.52 -0.58
N ARG A 700 -18.53 -10.21 -0.48
CA ARG A 700 -17.76 -9.48 0.53
C ARG A 700 -17.60 -10.26 1.86
N PRO A 701 -16.38 -10.51 2.36
CA PRO A 701 -16.22 -11.09 3.69
C PRO A 701 -16.59 -10.04 4.74
N GLN A 702 -17.74 -10.24 5.38
CA GLN A 702 -18.09 -9.63 6.65
C GLN A 702 -17.80 -10.67 7.76
N ASN A 703 -17.03 -10.22 8.75
CA ASN A 703 -16.72 -10.84 10.05
C ASN A 703 -15.66 -11.97 10.09
N PRO A 704 -14.54 -11.78 10.82
CA PRO A 704 -13.44 -12.75 10.96
C PRO A 704 -13.65 -13.67 12.17
N SER A 705 -14.77 -14.39 12.24
CA SER A 705 -15.08 -15.23 13.40
C SER A 705 -15.80 -16.51 13.02
N SER A 706 -15.14 -17.35 12.21
CA SER A 706 -15.32 -18.81 12.12
C SER A 706 -14.23 -19.40 11.20
N PRO A 707 -13.40 -20.36 11.66
CA PRO A 707 -12.36 -20.97 10.84
C PRO A 707 -12.94 -22.18 10.10
N SER A 708 -13.56 -21.96 8.95
CA SER A 708 -13.85 -23.03 8.00
C SER A 708 -12.76 -23.10 6.95
N SER A 709 -12.31 -24.32 6.69
CA SER A 709 -11.31 -24.79 5.71
C SER A 709 -11.61 -24.36 4.27
N SER A 710 -11.52 -23.06 3.99
CA SER A 710 -11.41 -22.55 2.63
C SER A 710 -10.03 -22.93 2.11
N PRO A 711 -9.91 -23.51 0.90
CA PRO A 711 -8.61 -23.87 0.36
C PRO A 711 -7.82 -22.57 0.12
N LEU A 712 -6.60 -22.48 0.66
CA LEU A 712 -5.82 -21.25 0.65
C LEU A 712 -5.28 -21.00 -0.76
N THR A 713 -5.82 -19.98 -1.43
CA THR A 713 -5.38 -19.60 -2.78
C THR A 713 -4.08 -18.80 -2.70
N LEU A 714 -3.06 -19.25 -3.42
CA LEU A 714 -1.82 -18.50 -3.59
C LEU A 714 -2.02 -17.49 -4.73
N THR A 715 -1.45 -16.30 -4.54
CA THR A 715 -1.68 -15.16 -5.43
C THR A 715 -0.38 -14.47 -5.81
N ARG A 716 -0.30 -14.01 -7.06
CA ARG A 716 0.69 -13.05 -7.54
C ARG A 716 -0.02 -11.74 -7.87
N ASN A 717 0.58 -10.63 -7.46
CA ASN A 717 0.14 -9.28 -7.79
C ASN A 717 1.35 -8.33 -7.76
N ALA A 718 1.11 -7.08 -8.09
CA ALA A 718 2.10 -6.03 -8.04
C ALA A 718 1.48 -4.70 -7.64
N ASN A 719 2.23 -3.89 -6.90
CA ASN A 719 1.94 -2.49 -6.64
C ASN A 719 2.70 -1.63 -7.65
N LEU A 720 1.96 -0.83 -8.41
CA LEU A 720 2.50 0.05 -9.43
C LEU A 720 2.48 1.49 -8.92
N HIS A 721 3.62 2.18 -8.96
CA HIS A 721 3.68 3.62 -8.78
C HIS A 721 3.55 4.30 -10.14
N VAL A 722 2.40 4.92 -10.41
CA VAL A 722 2.04 5.43 -11.74
C VAL A 722 1.28 6.75 -11.67
N TRP A 723 1.39 7.54 -12.74
CA TRP A 723 0.45 8.63 -13.00
C TRP A 723 -0.88 8.06 -13.46
N ALA A 724 -1.94 8.37 -12.73
CA ALA A 724 -3.27 7.90 -13.05
C ALA A 724 -4.33 8.90 -12.62
N TYR A 725 -5.46 8.89 -13.34
CA TYR A 725 -6.69 9.53 -12.88
C TYR A 725 -7.36 8.64 -11.84
N GLY A 726 -8.04 9.22 -10.85
CA GLY A 726 -8.68 8.42 -9.81
C GLY A 726 -9.36 9.25 -8.73
N LEU A 727 -10.49 8.73 -8.24
CA LEU A 727 -11.24 9.33 -7.12
C LEU A 727 -10.82 8.72 -5.78
N THR A 728 -9.53 8.75 -5.45
CA THR A 728 -9.00 8.13 -4.23
C THR A 728 -9.10 9.03 -2.99
N SER A 729 -9.13 10.35 -3.19
CA SER A 729 -9.16 11.34 -2.10
C SER A 729 -10.56 11.92 -1.85
N ARG A 730 -10.83 12.37 -0.63
CA ARG A 730 -12.10 13.07 -0.29
C ARG A 730 -12.30 14.34 -1.12
N THR A 731 -11.21 15.04 -1.45
CA THR A 731 -11.21 16.23 -2.32
C THR A 731 -11.56 15.89 -3.76
N SER A 732 -11.07 14.77 -4.31
CA SER A 732 -11.46 14.32 -5.66
C SER A 732 -12.93 13.93 -5.76
N LEU A 733 -13.48 13.29 -4.71
CA LEU A 733 -14.89 12.97 -4.63
C LEU A 733 -15.76 14.24 -4.57
N LEU A 734 -15.36 15.23 -3.77
CA LEU A 734 -16.02 16.55 -3.76
C LEU A 734 -15.97 17.21 -5.14
N GLY A 735 -14.81 17.16 -5.80
CA GLY A 735 -14.65 17.68 -7.17
C GLY A 735 -15.62 17.03 -8.15
N ALA A 736 -15.76 15.70 -8.13
CA ALA A 736 -16.72 14.98 -8.96
C ALA A 736 -18.18 15.41 -8.70
N VAL A 737 -18.57 15.58 -7.43
CA VAL A 737 -19.93 16.05 -7.07
C VAL A 737 -20.21 17.46 -7.57
N VAL A 738 -19.23 18.37 -7.43
CA VAL A 738 -19.32 19.75 -7.93
C VAL A 738 -19.43 19.76 -9.46
N SER A 739 -18.64 18.96 -10.17
CA SER A 739 -18.70 18.88 -11.64
C SER A 739 -20.01 18.27 -12.15
N ILE A 740 -20.56 17.24 -11.49
CA ILE A 740 -21.90 16.70 -11.81
C ILE A 740 -22.98 17.77 -11.61
N SER A 741 -22.90 18.54 -10.52
CA SER A 741 -23.81 19.66 -10.25
C SER A 741 -23.66 20.79 -11.30
N GLY A 742 -22.44 21.03 -11.77
CA GLY A 742 -22.14 21.91 -12.89
C GLY A 742 -22.80 21.45 -14.19
N ILE A 743 -22.72 20.15 -14.53
CA ILE A 743 -23.40 19.58 -15.71
C ILE A 743 -24.91 19.82 -15.64
N ILE A 744 -25.53 19.57 -14.48
CA ILE A 744 -26.96 19.84 -14.28
C ILE A 744 -27.28 21.33 -14.52
N THR A 745 -26.43 22.22 -14.02
CA THR A 745 -26.57 23.67 -14.22
C THR A 745 -26.51 24.05 -15.70
N VAL A 746 -25.56 23.50 -16.45
CA VAL A 746 -25.43 23.73 -17.89
C VAL A 746 -26.65 23.21 -18.66
N LEU A 747 -27.18 22.05 -18.29
CA LEU A 747 -28.40 21.50 -18.90
C LEU A 747 -29.63 22.38 -18.63
N ILE A 748 -29.79 22.88 -17.40
CA ILE A 748 -30.86 23.83 -17.05
C ILE A 748 -30.72 25.10 -17.88
N GLN A 749 -29.50 25.64 -18.01
CA GLN A 749 -29.24 26.83 -18.81
C GLN A 749 -29.53 26.61 -20.30
N PHE A 750 -29.18 25.45 -20.83
CA PHE A 750 -29.48 25.06 -22.19
C PHE A 750 -30.99 25.04 -22.46
N LEU A 751 -31.75 24.35 -21.60
CA LEU A 751 -33.21 24.26 -21.73
C LEU A 751 -33.88 25.63 -21.61
N LEU A 752 -33.49 26.44 -20.62
CA LEU A 752 -34.07 27.77 -20.41
C LEU A 752 -33.70 28.74 -21.53
N GLY A 753 -32.47 28.70 -22.03
CA GLY A 753 -32.01 29.58 -23.10
C GLY A 753 -32.51 29.21 -24.51
N LEU A 754 -33.02 28.00 -24.71
CA LEU A 754 -33.80 27.63 -25.90
C LEU A 754 -35.23 28.19 -25.84
N VAL A 755 -35.82 28.24 -24.65
CA VAL A 755 -37.19 28.72 -24.40
C VAL A 755 -37.26 30.25 -24.36
N ASP A 756 -36.32 30.93 -23.70
CA ASP A 756 -36.28 32.40 -23.59
C ASP A 756 -35.07 32.98 -24.36
N ARG A 757 -35.35 33.65 -25.50
CA ARG A 757 -34.35 34.13 -26.47
C ARG A 757 -33.99 35.60 -26.35
N LYS A 758 -34.20 36.19 -25.18
CA LYS A 758 -33.89 37.60 -24.91
C LYS A 758 -32.40 37.87 -25.11
N ASP A 759 -32.08 38.99 -25.74
CA ASP A 759 -30.71 39.46 -25.87
C ASP A 759 -30.15 39.91 -24.51
N TYR A 760 -28.91 39.54 -24.20
CA TYR A 760 -28.21 39.98 -22.99
C TYR A 760 -27.98 41.49 -23.04
N ARG A 761 -28.50 42.20 -22.05
CA ARG A 761 -28.31 43.64 -21.87
C ARG A 761 -27.36 43.93 -20.73
N SER A 762 -26.53 44.96 -20.89
CA SER A 762 -25.61 45.33 -19.84
C SER A 762 -26.37 45.81 -18.59
N PRO A 763 -25.82 45.59 -17.39
CA PRO A 763 -26.39 46.09 -16.15
C PRO A 763 -26.58 47.62 -16.16
N THR A 764 -25.67 48.33 -16.83
CA THR A 764 -25.75 49.77 -17.05
C THR A 764 -26.94 50.17 -17.90
N GLN A 765 -27.27 49.41 -18.95
CA GLN A 765 -28.49 49.67 -19.75
C GLN A 765 -29.76 49.42 -18.94
N LEU A 766 -29.74 48.41 -18.06
CA LEU A 766 -30.87 48.13 -17.18
C LEU A 766 -31.03 49.20 -16.09
N LEU A 767 -29.91 49.69 -15.55
CA LEU A 767 -29.87 50.75 -14.55
C LEU A 767 -30.30 52.09 -15.15
N VAL A 768 -29.79 52.45 -16.34
CA VAL A 768 -30.21 53.65 -17.07
C VAL A 768 -31.71 53.58 -17.36
N ALA A 769 -32.22 52.44 -17.84
CA ALA A 769 -33.65 52.26 -18.05
C ALA A 769 -34.46 52.31 -16.73
N ALA A 770 -33.90 51.89 -15.61
CA ALA A 770 -34.53 52.00 -14.29
C ALA A 770 -34.53 53.45 -13.77
N LEU A 771 -33.46 54.21 -14.03
CA LEU A 771 -33.34 55.63 -13.68
C LEU A 771 -34.22 56.53 -14.57
N GLU A 772 -34.52 56.12 -15.80
CA GLU A 772 -35.47 56.79 -16.70
C GLU A 772 -36.94 56.60 -16.28
N HIS A 773 -37.22 55.76 -15.28
CA HIS A 773 -38.56 55.55 -14.77
C HIS A 773 -39.03 56.73 -13.90
N PHE A 774 -40.06 57.45 -14.37
CA PHE A 774 -40.75 58.45 -13.56
C PHE A 774 -41.63 57.76 -12.50
N PRO A 775 -41.38 57.99 -11.19
CA PRO A 775 -42.11 57.29 -10.13
C PRO A 775 -43.59 57.71 -10.11
N GLN A 776 -44.50 56.74 -10.23
CA GLN A 776 -45.96 56.96 -10.15
C GLN A 776 -46.50 56.60 -8.76
N GLY A 777 -46.05 57.31 -7.72
CA GLY A 777 -46.52 57.12 -6.34
C GLY A 777 -46.00 55.85 -5.63
N GLU A 778 -45.08 55.13 -6.26
CA GLU A 778 -44.61 53.80 -5.81
C GLU A 778 -43.72 53.86 -4.55
N PHE A 779 -43.12 55.03 -4.30
CA PHE A 779 -42.31 55.32 -3.11
C PHE A 779 -43.08 56.13 -2.05
N GLU A 780 -44.34 56.52 -2.31
CA GLU A 780 -45.13 57.35 -1.38
C GLU A 780 -45.36 56.65 -0.04
N GLN A 781 -45.55 55.32 -0.02
CA GLN A 781 -45.68 54.56 1.24
C GLN A 781 -44.37 54.48 2.03
N VAL A 782 -43.22 54.48 1.35
CA VAL A 782 -41.88 54.45 1.97
C VAL A 782 -41.56 55.82 2.57
N LEU A 783 -41.88 56.89 1.84
CA LEU A 783 -41.74 58.27 2.29
C LEU A 783 -42.74 58.62 3.41
N ALA A 784 -43.97 58.11 3.37
CA ALA A 784 -44.98 58.35 4.39
C ALA A 784 -44.69 57.63 5.73
N LYS A 785 -44.01 56.48 5.70
CA LYS A 785 -43.53 55.79 6.92
C LYS A 785 -42.30 56.43 7.54
N GLY A 786 -41.49 57.13 6.74
CA GLY A 786 -40.39 57.97 7.19
C GLY A 786 -40.84 59.29 7.86
N SER A 787 -42.15 59.44 8.15
CA SER A 787 -42.77 60.57 8.85
C SER A 787 -42.33 60.65 10.33
N GLY A 788 -41.03 60.85 10.52
CA GLY A 788 -40.34 61.06 11.77
C GLY A 788 -39.01 61.77 11.50
N GLY A 789 -39.04 62.88 10.77
CA GLY A 789 -37.95 63.84 10.62
C GLY A 789 -36.91 63.49 9.54
N GLY A 790 -36.95 64.21 8.42
CA GLY A 790 -35.80 64.55 7.55
C GLY A 790 -34.85 63.43 7.06
N GLY A 791 -35.18 62.16 7.24
CA GLY A 791 -34.31 61.03 6.90
C GLY A 791 -34.54 60.55 5.47
N CYS A 792 -33.45 60.26 4.76
CA CYS A 792 -33.48 59.53 3.50
C CYS A 792 -34.29 58.23 3.67
N ALA A 793 -35.03 57.84 2.63
CA ALA A 793 -35.83 56.61 2.62
C ALA A 793 -34.99 55.40 3.08
N ASP A 794 -35.55 54.54 3.93
CA ASP A 794 -34.88 53.29 4.34
C ASP A 794 -34.57 52.45 3.09
N GLU A 795 -33.27 52.30 2.79
CA GLU A 795 -32.77 51.55 1.65
C GLU A 795 -33.35 50.13 1.59
N GLY A 796 -33.65 49.53 2.75
CA GLY A 796 -34.31 48.22 2.83
C GLY A 796 -35.76 48.21 2.38
N GLU A 797 -36.52 49.30 2.57
CA GLU A 797 -37.88 49.43 2.06
C GLU A 797 -37.88 49.76 0.56
N VAL A 798 -36.90 50.54 0.07
CA VAL A 798 -36.69 50.81 -1.36
C VAL A 798 -36.31 49.52 -2.10
N ALA A 799 -35.40 48.71 -1.56
CA ALA A 799 -34.97 47.44 -2.17
C ALA A 799 -36.10 46.40 -2.33
N ARG A 800 -37.17 46.50 -1.53
CA ARG A 800 -38.37 45.63 -1.58
C ARG A 800 -39.37 46.02 -2.67
N THR A 801 -39.27 47.24 -3.20
CA THR A 801 -40.20 47.71 -4.24
C THR A 801 -40.07 46.82 -5.48
N ARG A 802 -41.21 46.28 -5.92
CA ARG A 802 -41.26 45.31 -7.02
C ARG A 802 -41.54 46.02 -8.32
N PHE A 803 -40.69 45.78 -9.30
CA PHE A 803 -40.87 46.30 -10.63
C PHE A 803 -41.13 45.17 -11.63
N CYS A 804 -42.04 45.45 -12.55
CA CYS A 804 -42.21 44.66 -13.76
C CYS A 804 -41.53 45.40 -14.90
N VAL A 805 -40.67 44.71 -15.65
CA VAL A 805 -40.01 45.27 -16.83
C VAL A 805 -40.87 44.96 -18.05
N ARG A 806 -41.36 45.99 -18.77
CA ARG A 806 -42.20 45.87 -19.97
C ARG A 806 -41.87 46.93 -21.02
N GLU A 807 -42.27 46.69 -22.27
CA GLU A 807 -42.26 47.76 -23.28
C GLU A 807 -43.40 48.74 -23.02
N VAL A 808 -43.08 50.03 -23.06
CA VAL A 808 -44.08 51.10 -23.09
C VAL A 808 -44.05 51.70 -24.49
N GLU A 809 -45.14 51.51 -25.24
CA GLU A 809 -45.37 52.21 -26.50
C GLU A 809 -45.93 53.61 -26.18
N ARG A 810 -45.22 54.66 -26.59
CA ARG A 810 -45.77 56.02 -26.67
C ARG A 810 -45.73 56.48 -28.12
N GLY A 811 -46.90 56.55 -28.76
CA GLY A 811 -47.25 57.46 -29.88
C GLY A 811 -46.47 57.41 -31.20
N THR A 812 -45.24 56.92 -31.21
CA THR A 812 -44.34 56.92 -32.38
C THR A 812 -43.49 55.65 -32.38
N GLY A 813 -44.12 54.48 -32.54
CA GLY A 813 -43.55 53.24 -33.09
C GLY A 813 -42.26 52.63 -32.50
N VAL A 814 -41.62 53.21 -31.48
CA VAL A 814 -40.37 52.74 -30.90
C VAL A 814 -40.61 52.38 -29.43
N GLY A 815 -40.58 51.07 -29.13
CA GLY A 815 -40.80 50.55 -27.78
C GLY A 815 -39.65 50.89 -26.84
N ARG A 816 -39.95 51.56 -25.72
CA ARG A 816 -38.97 51.87 -24.65
C ARG A 816 -39.06 50.85 -23.52
N LEU A 817 -37.94 50.61 -22.82
CA LEU A 817 -37.93 49.91 -21.54
C LEU A 817 -38.67 50.75 -20.49
N GLY A 818 -39.83 50.27 -20.05
CA GLY A 818 -40.54 50.84 -18.92
C GLY A 818 -40.47 49.92 -17.72
N PHE A 819 -40.00 50.46 -16.60
CA PHE A 819 -40.30 49.87 -15.31
C PHE A 819 -41.72 50.27 -14.94
N ARG A 820 -42.46 49.37 -14.30
CA ARG A 820 -43.73 49.69 -13.66
C ARG A 820 -43.67 49.09 -12.26
N GLY A 821 -43.68 49.91 -11.23
CA GLY A 821 -43.83 49.42 -9.88
C GLY A 821 -45.24 48.90 -9.65
N LEU A 822 -45.29 47.81 -8.90
CA LEU A 822 -46.53 47.18 -8.53
C LEU A 822 -46.97 47.80 -7.20
N SER A 823 -47.62 48.96 -7.27
CA SER A 823 -48.39 49.49 -6.15
C SER A 823 -49.44 48.44 -5.77
N GLY A 824 -49.46 48.06 -4.49
CA GLY A 824 -50.49 47.17 -3.96
C GLY A 824 -51.84 47.83 -4.17
N ARG A 825 -52.62 47.32 -5.15
CA ARG A 825 -54.03 47.67 -5.27
C ARG A 825 -54.72 47.31 -3.95
N VAL A 826 -55.46 48.30 -3.45
CA VAL A 826 -56.36 48.31 -2.29
C VAL A 826 -57.01 46.97 -2.02
#